data_AF-A0A1M6UW91-F1
#
_entry.id   AF-A0A1M6UW91-F1
#
_cell.length_a   1.000
_cell.length_b   1.000
_cell.length_c   1.000
_cell.angle_alpha   90.00
_cell.angle_beta   90.00
_cell.angle_gamma   90.00
#
_symmetry.space_group_name_H-M   'P 1'
#
loop_
_entity.id
_entity.type
_entity.pdbx_description
1 polymer ?
#
loop_
_entity_poly.entity_id
_entity_poly.type
_entity_poly.pdbx_seq_one_letter_code
_entity_poly.pdbx_strand_id
1 'polypeptide(L)'
;MIDCYLNKNSICCPQPTSLRFLRLPEQSYLEYNLLRRYMKQVGLIVFLFLGLSIWGYAAEVGTSADRDSLYVTWNKTKSALPVVYMNLPRFEDAHDRSVVMNLALNYGIGAIYISDGDRAQVKKWIQVLEREAVVATLVAAKASGVFELPFDGLGEMPEDEIVSCLTDLDLVRQLAEANAATLQDMGVDVLHYDQLPVYFDDLDVQKTLLYWSVLKDSGVSLSFGNGTRAFVSKYREQINWENVLWLESGAVADHVLTKKKPSRAFRKQTKFEGLVIESLDRKSLEDHKKNQWNRGVDVLWSTVNNGSPYLVEQLLHSEVAKKSYFKTAVKKYYQHWHSIQLKPNTIYPTTERFSDRMIYAFKSKAITLIKDEVGYFPIQNLMGYPVYSFSSHEHQSVMGHTMDLYKSGQHYSLDELSAYCPDSAEVNIPLHSHVIVDLSSVFRVSEIQYYVSLIESLADTYQIGVIYQGHWSNLRYLMGLETLLWTPEHDSQSMELMVQVAFGAVDVSGTLPAYLGSTSERMGVSKKSLGRLQYMDPVLLGIDVRKLDQIDSIVAEGIKDQMFPGCQIMMVKDGAVVYQKSFGYLTYDSLVPVAWDHIYDIASITKTAATVPMIMQEVAQGHLDLNGRLGDFSARFSETDKSDLIVSDMLTHQSGLRSYLPFWKNSEFLIDSAAFYYKKEIKRKKYEYMSVNWEDSISTWIGSSTYNSLKNPDNTYRYLYSDLGFMIMKDAVEEREKMGFDRLVDSLFYNPLSMDHTSYNPLRYFSADQIAPTEQDDSFRHDLLRGQVHDRNAALLGGVSGHAGLFSNSNDLAKYMQMMMQGGYYGGKQYFDPALVQLFTEKTDPKYSRALGWDKPRQAVGNTSKYASERSFGHSGFTGTLVWADPENDLVYVFLSNRVYPDPNNYKLIKSNTRTKIHDLMYESILSGQKVVNHQM
;
A
#
# COMPACT_ATOMS: atom_id res chain seq x y z
N MET A 1 31.68 30.90 -7.30
CA MET A 1 32.59 31.99 -7.74
C MET A 1 31.72 33.10 -8.30
N ILE A 2 31.93 34.32 -7.79
CA ILE A 2 31.47 35.64 -8.28
C ILE A 2 30.02 36.05 -7.93
N ASP A 3 29.93 36.70 -6.76
CA ASP A 3 29.32 38.00 -6.44
C ASP A 3 27.91 38.41 -6.94
N CYS A 4 27.01 38.69 -5.98
CA CYS A 4 26.60 40.07 -5.70
C CYS A 4 25.96 40.26 -4.31
N TYR A 5 26.54 41.25 -3.60
CA TYR A 5 26.17 41.92 -2.35
C TYR A 5 24.70 42.38 -2.20
N LEU A 6 24.13 42.35 -0.98
CA LEU A 6 23.95 43.53 -0.10
C LEU A 6 23.15 43.26 1.21
N ASN A 7 23.68 43.85 2.29
CA ASN A 7 23.04 44.37 3.52
C ASN A 7 22.75 43.49 4.77
N LYS A 8 23.77 43.50 5.65
CA LYS A 8 23.81 44.11 7.01
C LYS A 8 22.83 43.69 8.13
N ASN A 9 23.48 43.12 9.16
CA ASN A 9 23.40 43.39 10.61
C ASN A 9 22.30 42.74 11.47
N SER A 10 22.69 41.71 12.25
CA SER A 10 22.84 41.70 13.73
C SER A 10 22.86 40.25 14.26
N ILE A 11 24.03 39.61 14.41
CA ILE A 11 24.76 39.30 15.67
C ILE A 11 23.91 38.63 16.78
N CYS A 12 24.19 37.34 17.08
CA CYS A 12 24.75 36.84 18.36
C CYS A 12 24.58 35.31 18.50
N CYS A 13 25.68 34.55 18.58
CA CYS A 13 25.99 33.53 19.62
C CYS A 13 27.20 32.62 19.22
N PRO A 14 27.87 31.96 20.18
CA PRO A 14 29.33 32.08 20.35
C PRO A 14 30.17 30.84 19.95
N GLN A 15 31.47 31.09 19.79
CA GLN A 15 32.60 30.14 19.79
C GLN A 15 32.84 29.52 21.20
N PRO A 16 33.89 28.67 21.45
CA PRO A 16 34.77 27.84 20.60
C PRO A 16 34.99 26.40 21.17
N THR A 17 35.72 25.53 20.46
CA THR A 17 36.91 24.85 21.03
C THR A 17 37.77 24.16 19.97
N SER A 18 39.07 24.33 20.16
CA SER A 18 40.23 23.92 19.37
C SER A 18 40.77 22.55 19.79
N LEU A 19 41.48 21.83 18.89
CA LEU A 19 42.92 21.53 19.05
C LEU A 19 43.52 20.72 17.88
N ARG A 20 44.49 21.39 17.22
CA ARG A 20 45.81 20.96 16.70
C ARG A 20 46.00 19.57 16.07
N PHE A 21 46.63 19.54 14.90
CA PHE A 21 47.96 18.90 14.74
C PHE A 21 48.82 19.54 13.62
N LEU A 22 50.06 19.86 14.03
CA LEU A 22 51.37 19.95 13.37
C LEU A 22 51.60 20.64 12.01
N ARG A 23 52.74 21.35 11.98
CA ARG A 23 53.28 22.18 10.90
C ARG A 23 54.71 21.72 10.60
N LEU A 24 55.10 21.92 9.33
CA LEU A 24 56.45 22.02 8.72
C LEU A 24 57.08 20.73 8.14
N PRO A 25 57.95 20.82 7.10
CA PRO A 25 58.55 22.03 6.48
C PRO A 25 58.41 22.18 4.95
N GLU A 26 58.57 23.44 4.51
CA GLU A 26 58.76 23.89 3.14
C GLU A 26 60.06 23.34 2.52
N GLN A 27 59.95 22.49 1.49
CA GLN A 27 60.96 22.33 0.43
C GLN A 27 60.38 21.44 -0.68
N SER A 28 59.68 22.05 -1.65
CA SER A 28 59.38 21.45 -2.98
C SER A 28 58.50 22.36 -3.88
N TYR A 29 58.37 23.66 -3.56
CA TYR A 29 57.52 24.58 -4.34
C TYR A 29 58.22 25.20 -5.58
N LEU A 30 59.53 24.93 -5.76
CA LEU A 30 60.32 25.49 -6.87
C LEU A 30 60.49 24.53 -8.06
N GLU A 31 60.45 23.21 -7.85
CA GLU A 31 60.55 22.22 -8.95
C GLU A 31 59.21 21.99 -9.66
N TYR A 32 58.08 22.13 -8.96
CA TYR A 32 56.74 21.95 -9.53
C TYR A 32 56.37 23.05 -10.55
N ASN A 33 56.89 24.28 -10.37
CA ASN A 33 56.60 25.41 -11.27
C ASN A 33 57.49 25.44 -12.52
N LEU A 34 58.66 24.79 -12.51
CA LEU A 34 59.53 24.62 -13.68
C LEU A 34 59.04 23.50 -14.61
N LEU A 35 58.59 22.36 -14.05
CA LEU A 35 57.95 21.30 -14.86
C LEU A 35 56.64 21.76 -15.51
N ARG A 36 55.85 22.59 -14.81
CA ARG A 36 54.58 23.13 -15.33
C ARG A 36 54.76 24.14 -16.47
N ARG A 37 55.92 24.82 -16.54
CA ARG A 37 56.28 25.71 -17.67
C ARG A 37 56.83 24.93 -18.86
N TYR A 38 57.60 23.86 -18.64
CA TYR A 38 58.11 23.01 -19.71
C TYR A 38 57.00 22.16 -20.37
N MET A 39 56.07 21.60 -19.56
CA MET A 39 54.91 20.85 -20.06
C MET A 39 53.88 21.73 -20.80
N LYS A 40 53.77 23.02 -20.45
CA LYS A 40 52.95 23.99 -21.19
C LYS A 40 53.54 24.41 -22.52
N GLN A 41 54.86 24.41 -22.71
CA GLN A 41 55.48 24.78 -24.00
C GLN A 41 55.53 23.60 -24.99
N VAL A 42 55.68 22.37 -24.52
CA VAL A 42 55.66 21.17 -25.39
C VAL A 42 54.23 20.76 -25.76
N GLY A 43 53.26 20.91 -24.84
CA GLY A 43 51.84 20.62 -25.12
C GLY A 43 51.16 21.61 -26.08
N LEU A 44 51.61 22.88 -26.12
CA LEU A 44 51.02 23.91 -26.99
C LEU A 44 51.43 23.78 -28.46
N ILE A 45 52.62 23.23 -28.74
CA ILE A 45 53.15 23.10 -30.11
C ILE A 45 52.51 21.91 -30.84
N VAL A 46 52.05 20.88 -30.12
CA VAL A 46 51.29 19.76 -30.72
C VAL A 46 49.80 20.12 -30.91
N PHE A 47 49.23 20.95 -30.02
CA PHE A 47 47.83 21.39 -30.13
C PHE A 47 47.57 22.36 -31.30
N LEU A 48 48.56 23.19 -31.66
CA LEU A 48 48.41 24.21 -32.71
C LEU A 48 48.46 23.66 -34.15
N PHE A 49 48.91 22.42 -34.38
CA PHE A 49 48.96 21.83 -35.73
C PHE A 49 47.83 20.84 -36.05
N LEU A 50 47.01 20.43 -35.08
CA LEU A 50 45.91 19.46 -35.29
C LEU A 50 44.51 19.96 -34.89
N GLY A 51 44.39 21.07 -34.15
CA GLY A 51 43.13 21.51 -33.54
C GLY A 51 42.23 22.49 -34.31
N LEU A 52 42.66 23.04 -35.45
CA LEU A 52 41.97 24.19 -36.08
C LEU A 52 41.01 23.87 -37.25
N SER A 53 40.50 22.64 -37.35
CA SER A 53 39.49 22.32 -38.39
C SER A 53 38.24 21.60 -37.89
N ILE A 54 38.00 21.49 -36.57
CA ILE A 54 36.84 20.72 -36.05
C ILE A 54 35.91 21.54 -35.13
N TRP A 55 36.36 22.65 -34.54
CA TRP A 55 35.58 23.36 -33.51
C TRP A 55 34.62 24.47 -34.00
N GLY A 56 34.39 24.58 -35.32
CA GLY A 56 33.52 25.61 -35.92
C GLY A 56 32.15 25.14 -36.39
N TYR A 57 31.77 23.88 -36.21
CA TYR A 57 30.60 23.28 -36.90
C TYR A 57 29.50 22.75 -35.97
N ALA A 58 29.63 22.90 -34.65
CA ALA A 58 28.72 22.25 -33.69
C ALA A 58 27.42 23.02 -33.37
N ALA A 59 27.10 24.11 -34.08
CA ALA A 59 25.98 24.99 -33.71
C ALA A 59 24.74 24.93 -34.64
N GLU A 60 24.79 24.28 -35.81
CA GLU A 60 23.61 24.12 -36.69
C GLU A 60 23.70 22.80 -37.46
N VAL A 61 23.01 21.74 -37.01
CA VAL A 61 23.18 20.40 -37.61
C VAL A 61 21.84 19.68 -37.70
N GLY A 62 21.33 19.46 -38.91
CA GLY A 62 20.00 18.90 -39.16
C GLY A 62 19.73 18.43 -40.59
N THR A 63 20.73 17.92 -41.34
CA THR A 63 20.47 17.31 -42.67
C THR A 63 21.37 16.10 -43.00
N SER A 64 20.99 15.34 -44.03
CA SER A 64 21.69 14.13 -44.52
C SER A 64 23.15 14.33 -44.96
N ALA A 65 23.62 15.57 -45.10
CA ALA A 65 24.99 15.90 -45.49
C ALA A 65 26.03 15.64 -44.39
N ASP A 66 25.61 15.56 -43.11
CA ASP A 66 26.52 15.38 -41.96
C ASP A 66 26.91 13.92 -41.69
N ARG A 67 26.12 12.95 -42.16
CA ARG A 67 26.42 11.51 -41.99
C ARG A 67 27.74 11.09 -42.65
N ASP A 68 28.06 11.72 -43.78
CA ASP A 68 29.31 11.47 -44.49
C ASP A 68 30.48 12.30 -43.92
N SER A 69 30.26 13.36 -43.13
CA SER A 69 31.32 14.26 -42.66
C SER A 69 32.23 13.62 -41.60
N LEU A 70 31.67 12.90 -40.62
CA LEU A 70 32.43 12.17 -39.59
C LEU A 70 33.24 11.02 -40.19
N TYR A 71 32.60 10.23 -41.06
CA TYR A 71 33.29 9.17 -41.79
C TYR A 71 34.40 9.72 -42.71
N VAL A 72 34.15 10.82 -43.42
CA VAL A 72 35.15 11.47 -44.29
C VAL A 72 36.33 11.97 -43.47
N THR A 73 36.07 12.57 -42.31
CA THR A 73 37.11 13.04 -41.37
C THR A 73 37.94 11.86 -40.87
N TRP A 74 37.28 10.81 -40.36
CA TRP A 74 37.95 9.58 -39.95
C TRP A 74 38.74 8.93 -41.08
N ASN A 75 38.22 8.85 -42.30
CA ASN A 75 38.90 8.19 -43.42
C ASN A 75 40.16 8.95 -43.87
N LYS A 76 40.26 10.25 -43.58
CA LYS A 76 41.47 11.07 -43.78
C LYS A 76 42.52 10.83 -42.70
N THR A 77 42.12 10.78 -41.43
CA THR A 77 43.06 10.69 -40.29
C THR A 77 43.40 9.25 -39.92
N LYS A 78 42.42 8.35 -39.98
CA LYS A 78 42.44 6.96 -39.51
C LYS A 78 42.99 6.83 -38.09
N SER A 79 42.73 7.84 -37.27
CA SER A 79 43.29 7.99 -35.93
C SER A 79 42.44 7.32 -34.84
N ALA A 80 41.34 6.66 -35.21
CA ALA A 80 40.40 6.05 -34.26
C ALA A 80 39.90 4.69 -34.73
N LEU A 81 39.38 3.89 -33.80
CA LEU A 81 38.89 2.52 -34.03
C LEU A 81 37.41 2.36 -33.64
N PRO A 82 36.48 3.06 -34.32
CA PRO A 82 35.06 3.11 -33.93
C PRO A 82 34.31 1.78 -34.09
N VAL A 83 34.89 0.80 -34.78
CA VAL A 83 34.30 -0.55 -34.95
C VAL A 83 34.84 -1.56 -33.95
N VAL A 84 35.43 -1.07 -32.86
CA VAL A 84 35.82 -1.88 -31.70
C VAL A 84 35.04 -1.48 -30.46
N TYR A 85 34.55 -2.51 -29.78
CA TYR A 85 33.74 -2.45 -28.58
C TYR A 85 34.49 -3.13 -27.43
N MET A 86 34.63 -2.46 -26.29
CA MET A 86 35.32 -3.03 -25.12
C MET A 86 34.34 -3.39 -24.03
N ASN A 87 34.37 -4.66 -23.60
CA ASN A 87 33.57 -5.13 -22.49
C ASN A 87 34.30 -4.90 -21.15
N LEU A 88 33.67 -4.15 -20.25
CA LEU A 88 34.05 -3.97 -18.85
C LEU A 88 33.15 -4.87 -17.97
N PRO A 89 33.63 -6.07 -17.59
CA PRO A 89 32.79 -7.07 -16.93
C PRO A 89 32.57 -6.79 -15.44
N ARG A 90 33.45 -5.99 -14.82
CA ARG A 90 33.38 -5.55 -13.43
C ARG A 90 33.75 -4.09 -13.35
N PHE A 91 32.77 -3.23 -13.15
CA PHE A 91 32.98 -1.80 -13.08
C PHE A 91 33.84 -1.41 -11.89
N GLU A 92 33.79 -2.13 -10.77
CA GLU A 92 34.58 -1.80 -9.57
C GLU A 92 36.10 -1.91 -9.77
N ASP A 93 36.55 -2.69 -10.76
CA ASP A 93 37.97 -2.86 -11.04
C ASP A 93 38.57 -1.57 -11.60
N ALA A 94 39.34 -0.88 -10.76
CA ALA A 94 39.97 0.39 -11.11
C ALA A 94 40.98 0.27 -12.25
N HIS A 95 41.67 -0.87 -12.36
CA HIS A 95 42.64 -1.10 -13.41
C HIS A 95 41.92 -1.24 -14.75
N ASP A 96 40.90 -2.10 -14.82
CA ASP A 96 40.13 -2.32 -16.04
C ASP A 96 39.41 -1.04 -16.51
N ARG A 97 38.79 -0.29 -15.60
CA ARG A 97 38.21 1.04 -15.91
C ARG A 97 39.24 1.99 -16.51
N SER A 98 40.45 2.02 -15.94
CA SER A 98 41.51 2.91 -16.43
C SER A 98 41.99 2.49 -17.82
N VAL A 99 42.07 1.19 -18.10
CA VAL A 99 42.44 0.65 -19.42
C VAL A 99 41.38 1.03 -20.44
N VAL A 100 40.10 0.81 -20.16
CA VAL A 100 38.99 1.14 -21.08
C VAL A 100 38.94 2.65 -21.34
N MET A 101 39.07 3.48 -20.30
CA MET A 101 39.13 4.94 -20.47
C MET A 101 40.29 5.34 -21.37
N ASN A 102 41.50 4.84 -21.10
CA ASN A 102 42.67 5.12 -21.95
C ASN A 102 42.48 4.66 -23.40
N LEU A 103 41.79 3.55 -23.63
CA LEU A 103 41.46 3.08 -24.98
C LEU A 103 40.51 4.04 -25.71
N ALA A 104 39.48 4.54 -25.02
CA ALA A 104 38.57 5.53 -25.58
C ALA A 104 39.26 6.86 -25.87
N LEU A 105 40.05 7.37 -24.93
CA LEU A 105 40.75 8.65 -25.07
C LEU A 105 41.83 8.62 -26.15
N ASN A 106 42.66 7.58 -26.20
CA ASN A 106 43.83 7.57 -27.08
C ASN A 106 43.58 6.91 -28.45
N TYR A 107 42.65 5.96 -28.53
CA TYR A 107 42.41 5.17 -29.74
C TYR A 107 40.99 5.31 -30.30
N GLY A 108 40.11 6.07 -29.63
CA GLY A 108 38.75 6.34 -30.10
C GLY A 108 37.96 5.06 -30.42
N ILE A 109 37.95 4.11 -29.48
CA ILE A 109 37.04 2.94 -29.57
C ILE A 109 35.59 3.42 -29.63
N GLY A 110 34.74 2.71 -30.35
CA GLY A 110 33.38 3.19 -30.65
C GLY A 110 32.37 2.92 -29.56
N ALA A 111 32.58 1.89 -28.75
CA ALA A 111 31.61 1.56 -27.71
C ALA A 111 32.25 0.91 -26.48
N ILE A 112 31.54 0.98 -25.35
CA ILE A 112 31.90 0.36 -24.07
C ILE A 112 30.70 -0.40 -23.51
N TYR A 113 30.91 -1.63 -23.07
CA TYR A 113 29.90 -2.42 -22.34
C TYR A 113 30.15 -2.31 -20.85
N ILE A 114 29.11 -2.05 -20.07
CA ILE A 114 29.15 -2.06 -18.61
C ILE A 114 28.22 -3.18 -18.14
N SER A 115 28.77 -4.13 -17.40
CA SER A 115 28.02 -5.31 -16.93
C SER A 115 27.39 -5.14 -15.56
N ASP A 116 27.91 -4.25 -14.73
CA ASP A 116 27.51 -4.03 -13.33
C ASP A 116 27.96 -2.64 -12.83
N GLY A 117 27.63 -2.31 -11.58
CA GLY A 117 28.25 -1.22 -10.81
C GLY A 117 27.27 -0.25 -10.17
N ASP A 118 27.76 0.54 -9.21
CA ASP A 118 26.98 1.60 -8.57
C ASP A 118 26.57 2.69 -9.56
N ARG A 119 25.25 2.98 -9.63
CA ARG A 119 24.65 3.96 -10.54
C ARG A 119 25.38 5.30 -10.54
N ALA A 120 25.68 5.85 -9.36
CA ALA A 120 26.26 7.17 -9.23
C ALA A 120 27.73 7.21 -9.68
N GLN A 121 28.49 6.14 -9.41
CA GLN A 121 29.87 6.01 -9.89
C GLN A 121 29.92 5.83 -11.41
N VAL A 122 29.07 4.97 -11.96
CA VAL A 122 28.96 4.73 -13.41
C VAL A 122 28.62 6.01 -14.15
N LYS A 123 27.58 6.74 -13.70
CA LYS A 123 27.20 8.05 -14.28
C LYS A 123 28.37 9.04 -14.31
N LYS A 124 29.07 9.22 -13.19
CA LYS A 124 30.22 10.14 -13.12
C LYS A 124 31.32 9.72 -14.10
N TRP A 125 31.54 8.43 -14.25
CA TRP A 125 32.54 7.89 -15.16
C TRP A 125 32.16 8.11 -16.63
N ILE A 126 30.89 7.90 -17.00
CA ILE A 126 30.36 8.21 -18.34
C ILE A 126 30.50 9.71 -18.64
N GLN A 127 30.18 10.59 -17.71
CA GLN A 127 30.34 12.04 -17.91
C GLN A 127 31.80 12.47 -18.16
N VAL A 128 32.77 11.78 -17.56
CA VAL A 128 34.20 12.00 -17.84
C VAL A 128 34.54 11.51 -19.25
N LEU A 129 34.07 10.32 -19.61
CA LEU A 129 34.25 9.74 -20.94
C LEU A 129 33.70 10.68 -22.03
N GLU A 130 32.46 11.15 -21.89
CA GLU A 130 31.81 12.05 -22.86
C GLU A 130 32.55 13.38 -23.04
N ARG A 131 33.10 13.91 -21.95
CA ARG A 131 33.84 15.18 -21.96
C ARG A 131 35.23 15.06 -22.60
N GLU A 132 35.90 13.93 -22.38
CA GLU A 132 37.33 13.78 -22.68
C GLU A 132 37.60 12.94 -23.94
N ALA A 133 36.66 12.09 -24.37
CA ALA A 133 36.86 11.20 -25.52
C ALA A 133 37.01 11.95 -26.84
N VAL A 134 37.98 11.49 -27.64
CA VAL A 134 38.30 12.04 -28.96
C VAL A 134 37.23 11.68 -29.99
N VAL A 135 36.54 10.57 -29.78
CA VAL A 135 35.36 10.12 -30.53
C VAL A 135 34.26 9.88 -29.52
N ALA A 136 33.05 10.30 -29.83
CA ALA A 136 31.90 9.98 -29.00
C ALA A 136 31.69 8.46 -28.97
N THR A 137 31.86 7.90 -27.78
CA THR A 137 31.84 6.47 -27.50
C THR A 137 30.44 6.10 -27.03
N LEU A 138 29.80 5.12 -27.64
CA LEU A 138 28.50 4.63 -27.18
C LEU A 138 28.64 3.82 -25.89
N VAL A 139 27.74 4.03 -24.95
CA VAL A 139 27.69 3.27 -23.71
C VAL A 139 26.56 2.26 -23.76
N ALA A 140 26.89 0.99 -23.63
CA ALA A 140 25.94 -0.10 -23.55
C ALA A 140 25.95 -0.71 -22.15
N ALA A 141 24.78 -0.98 -21.59
CA ALA A 141 24.60 -1.64 -20.30
C ALA A 141 23.99 -3.03 -20.49
N LYS A 142 24.41 -3.99 -19.67
CA LYS A 142 23.81 -5.33 -19.61
C LYS A 142 22.43 -5.28 -18.96
N ALA A 143 21.40 -5.88 -19.53
CA ALA A 143 20.15 -6.09 -18.79
C ALA A 143 20.30 -7.27 -17.81
N SER A 144 19.84 -7.12 -16.57
CA SER A 144 19.81 -8.22 -15.56
C SER A 144 18.64 -9.17 -15.78
N GLY A 145 17.53 -8.62 -16.29
CA GLY A 145 16.31 -9.32 -16.67
C GLY A 145 15.67 -8.61 -17.86
N VAL A 146 14.40 -8.90 -18.14
CA VAL A 146 13.61 -8.22 -19.19
C VAL A 146 13.39 -6.75 -18.82
N PHE A 147 13.04 -6.51 -17.57
CA PHE A 147 12.62 -5.24 -16.98
C PHE A 147 13.63 -4.68 -15.95
N GLU A 148 14.71 -5.42 -15.66
CA GLU A 148 15.69 -5.08 -14.63
C GLU A 148 17.02 -4.51 -15.20
N LEU A 149 17.53 -3.48 -14.51
CA LEU A 149 18.79 -2.79 -14.83
C LEU A 149 19.98 -3.36 -14.01
N PRO A 150 21.23 -3.26 -14.49
CA PRO A 150 22.39 -3.92 -13.86
C PRO A 150 23.07 -3.12 -12.75
N PHE A 151 22.44 -2.04 -12.28
CA PHE A 151 23.13 -1.05 -11.45
C PHE A 151 22.70 -1.13 -10.00
N ASP A 152 23.67 -1.05 -9.09
CA ASP A 152 23.39 -0.90 -7.66
C ASP A 152 22.95 0.54 -7.36
N GLY A 153 22.30 0.74 -6.21
CA GLY A 153 21.88 2.06 -5.75
C GLY A 153 20.67 2.64 -6.50
N LEU A 154 19.90 1.78 -7.18
CA LEU A 154 18.62 2.13 -7.82
C LEU A 154 17.44 2.25 -6.82
N GLY A 155 17.63 1.81 -5.58
CA GLY A 155 16.57 1.68 -4.58
C GLY A 155 15.79 0.37 -4.72
N GLU A 156 14.64 0.28 -4.06
CA GLU A 156 13.69 -0.86 -4.19
C GLU A 156 12.98 -0.80 -5.55
N MET A 157 13.69 -1.15 -6.62
CA MET A 157 13.05 -1.40 -7.93
C MET A 157 12.42 -2.79 -7.93
N PRO A 158 11.23 -2.97 -8.54
CA PRO A 158 10.62 -4.29 -8.62
C PRO A 158 11.49 -5.23 -9.46
N GLU A 159 11.79 -6.40 -8.91
CA GLU A 159 12.51 -7.45 -9.64
C GLU A 159 11.68 -7.97 -10.81
N ASP A 160 12.36 -8.60 -11.77
CA ASP A 160 11.76 -9.17 -12.98
C ASP A 160 10.61 -10.14 -12.65
N GLU A 161 10.72 -10.89 -11.55
CA GLU A 161 9.70 -11.83 -11.08
C GLU A 161 8.38 -11.13 -10.70
N ILE A 162 8.45 -9.99 -10.00
CA ILE A 162 7.28 -9.19 -9.64
C ILE A 162 6.59 -8.69 -10.91
N VAL A 163 7.35 -8.10 -11.83
CA VAL A 163 6.82 -7.53 -13.08
C VAL A 163 6.23 -8.61 -13.97
N SER A 164 6.85 -9.79 -13.98
CA SER A 164 6.36 -10.98 -14.65
C SER A 164 4.97 -11.39 -14.13
N CYS A 165 4.68 -11.13 -12.86
CA CYS A 165 3.38 -11.44 -12.26
C CYS A 165 2.26 -10.45 -12.58
N LEU A 166 2.60 -9.24 -13.03
CA LEU A 166 1.63 -8.18 -13.29
C LEU A 166 0.76 -8.46 -14.51
N THR A 167 -0.51 -8.09 -14.37
CA THR A 167 -1.49 -7.97 -15.45
C THR A 167 -1.76 -6.50 -15.84
N ASP A 168 -1.31 -5.56 -15.02
CA ASP A 168 -1.50 -4.12 -15.21
C ASP A 168 -0.40 -3.53 -16.12
N LEU A 169 -0.77 -3.19 -17.35
CA LEU A 169 0.16 -2.60 -18.34
C LEU A 169 0.55 -1.16 -18.01
N ASP A 170 -0.25 -0.42 -17.24
CA ASP A 170 0.08 0.95 -16.87
C ASP A 170 1.18 0.97 -15.79
N LEU A 171 1.20 -0.01 -14.88
CA LEU A 171 2.33 -0.21 -13.97
C LEU A 171 3.61 -0.58 -14.72
N VAL A 172 3.51 -1.45 -15.74
CA VAL A 172 4.66 -1.81 -16.59
C VAL A 172 5.18 -0.59 -17.35
N ARG A 173 4.28 0.28 -17.86
CA ARG A 173 4.67 1.54 -18.49
C ARG A 173 5.40 2.45 -17.50
N GLN A 174 4.87 2.63 -16.29
CA GLN A 174 5.51 3.48 -15.27
C GLN A 174 6.91 3.00 -14.89
N LEU A 175 7.11 1.68 -14.78
CA LEU A 175 8.44 1.09 -14.61
C LEU A 175 9.35 1.42 -15.80
N ALA A 176 8.84 1.26 -17.03
CA ALA A 176 9.59 1.55 -18.24
C ALA A 176 10.02 3.02 -18.31
N GLU A 177 9.15 3.95 -17.94
CA GLU A 177 9.43 5.39 -17.92
C GLU A 177 10.50 5.74 -16.88
N ALA A 178 10.45 5.14 -15.69
CA ALA A 178 11.45 5.34 -14.65
C ALA A 178 12.83 4.75 -15.02
N ASN A 179 12.84 3.56 -15.63
CA ASN A 179 14.08 2.94 -16.13
C ASN A 179 14.65 3.73 -17.31
N ALA A 180 13.79 4.21 -18.23
CA ALA A 180 14.17 5.12 -19.30
C ALA A 180 14.83 6.40 -18.76
N ALA A 181 14.20 7.07 -17.78
CA ALA A 181 14.75 8.26 -17.15
C ALA A 181 16.12 8.00 -16.52
N THR A 182 16.26 6.86 -15.84
CA THR A 182 17.52 6.44 -15.21
C THR A 182 18.62 6.25 -16.24
N LEU A 183 18.36 5.51 -17.31
CA LEU A 183 19.35 5.25 -18.37
C LEU A 183 19.74 6.54 -19.10
N GLN A 184 18.78 7.41 -19.39
CA GLN A 184 19.03 8.75 -19.96
C GLN A 184 19.94 9.59 -19.07
N ASP A 185 19.66 9.64 -17.76
CA ASP A 185 20.43 10.42 -16.78
C ASP A 185 21.87 9.91 -16.62
N MET A 186 22.08 8.61 -16.78
CA MET A 186 23.39 8.00 -16.74
C MET A 186 24.21 8.20 -18.01
N GLY A 187 23.57 8.53 -19.14
CA GLY A 187 24.21 8.56 -20.45
C GLY A 187 24.39 7.17 -21.06
N VAL A 188 23.45 6.23 -20.78
CA VAL A 188 23.45 4.91 -21.41
C VAL A 188 22.67 4.96 -22.72
N ASP A 189 23.33 4.61 -23.82
CA ASP A 189 22.75 4.63 -25.17
C ASP A 189 22.03 3.33 -25.54
N VAL A 190 22.49 2.20 -25.01
CA VAL A 190 22.06 0.86 -25.43
C VAL A 190 21.84 -0.06 -24.24
N LEU A 191 20.69 -0.73 -24.20
CA LEU A 191 20.44 -1.84 -23.27
C LEU A 191 20.61 -3.18 -24.00
N HIS A 192 21.55 -4.00 -23.53
CA HIS A 192 21.90 -5.28 -24.15
C HIS A 192 21.33 -6.47 -23.38
N TYR A 193 20.57 -7.30 -24.07
CA TYR A 193 20.04 -8.55 -23.55
C TYR A 193 20.92 -9.73 -23.97
N ASP A 194 21.64 -10.31 -23.03
CA ASP A 194 22.42 -11.54 -23.25
C ASP A 194 21.52 -12.77 -23.43
N GLN A 195 20.43 -12.82 -22.67
CA GLN A 195 19.47 -13.91 -22.57
C GLN A 195 18.06 -13.36 -22.50
N LEU A 196 17.10 -14.09 -23.05
CA LEU A 196 15.66 -13.80 -22.93
C LEU A 196 14.88 -15.11 -22.79
N PRO A 197 13.79 -15.15 -22.01
CA PRO A 197 12.99 -16.35 -21.87
C PRO A 197 12.34 -16.74 -23.21
N VAL A 198 12.39 -18.02 -23.58
CA VAL A 198 11.94 -18.48 -24.92
C VAL A 198 10.41 -18.57 -25.03
N TYR A 199 9.73 -18.82 -23.91
CA TYR A 199 8.31 -19.18 -23.88
C TYR A 199 7.45 -18.11 -23.20
N PHE A 200 7.34 -16.95 -23.85
CA PHE A 200 6.33 -15.95 -23.52
C PHE A 200 4.98 -16.33 -24.08
N ASP A 201 3.95 -16.05 -23.29
CA ASP A 201 2.58 -15.94 -23.78
C ASP A 201 2.32 -14.53 -24.35
N ASP A 202 1.10 -14.30 -24.84
CA ASP A 202 0.74 -13.02 -25.47
C ASP A 202 0.85 -11.82 -24.51
N LEU A 203 0.60 -12.01 -23.21
CA LEU A 203 0.70 -10.94 -22.22
C LEU A 203 2.16 -10.59 -21.93
N ASP A 204 3.04 -11.59 -21.78
CA ASP A 204 4.47 -11.38 -21.58
C ASP A 204 5.12 -10.66 -22.77
N VAL A 205 4.72 -11.03 -23.99
CA VAL A 205 5.11 -10.32 -25.22
C VAL A 205 4.63 -8.88 -25.18
N GLN A 206 3.36 -8.62 -24.84
CA GLN A 206 2.82 -7.26 -24.76
C GLN A 206 3.56 -6.40 -23.74
N LYS A 207 3.82 -6.91 -22.53
CA LYS A 207 4.60 -6.21 -21.49
C LYS A 207 6.00 -5.86 -21.99
N THR A 208 6.68 -6.82 -22.60
CA THR A 208 8.05 -6.67 -23.12
C THR A 208 8.10 -5.61 -24.23
N LEU A 209 7.18 -5.68 -25.21
CA LEU A 209 7.13 -4.73 -26.32
C LEU A 209 6.76 -3.32 -25.84
N LEU A 210 5.84 -3.20 -24.88
CA LEU A 210 5.50 -1.92 -24.25
C LEU A 210 6.73 -1.31 -23.57
N TYR A 211 7.40 -2.08 -22.71
CA TYR A 211 8.61 -1.64 -22.01
C TYR A 211 9.68 -1.16 -22.99
N TRP A 212 9.97 -1.94 -24.02
CA TRP A 212 10.94 -1.59 -25.07
C TRP A 212 10.53 -0.36 -25.90
N SER A 213 9.24 -0.13 -26.13
CA SER A 213 8.78 1.04 -26.86
C SER A 213 9.05 2.34 -26.10
N VAL A 214 8.87 2.33 -24.77
CA VAL A 214 9.17 3.49 -23.91
C VAL A 214 10.67 3.79 -23.89
N LEU A 215 11.52 2.75 -23.78
CA LEU A 215 12.97 2.92 -23.88
C LEU A 215 13.39 3.54 -25.24
N LYS A 216 12.75 3.12 -26.34
CA LYS A 216 13.01 3.70 -27.67
C LYS A 216 12.71 5.19 -27.70
N ASP A 217 11.55 5.58 -27.17
CA ASP A 217 11.10 6.97 -27.17
C ASP A 217 12.00 7.87 -26.31
N SER A 218 12.64 7.28 -25.31
CA SER A 218 13.70 7.89 -24.50
C SER A 218 15.08 7.91 -25.18
N GLY A 219 15.22 7.41 -26.41
CA GLY A 219 16.49 7.37 -27.13
C GLY A 219 17.42 6.22 -26.72
N VAL A 220 16.98 5.31 -25.85
CA VAL A 220 17.73 4.11 -25.49
C VAL A 220 17.41 3.00 -26.49
N SER A 221 18.44 2.53 -27.20
CA SER A 221 18.29 1.44 -28.18
C SER A 221 18.48 0.07 -27.54
N LEU A 222 18.02 -0.98 -28.22
CA LEU A 222 18.20 -2.37 -27.79
C LEU A 222 19.36 -3.06 -28.49
N SER A 223 19.92 -4.06 -27.82
CA SER A 223 20.90 -4.98 -28.40
C SER A 223 20.63 -6.42 -27.95
N PHE A 224 20.88 -7.38 -28.84
CA PHE A 224 20.59 -8.80 -28.58
C PHE A 224 21.85 -9.68 -28.74
N GLY A 225 22.19 -10.39 -27.66
CA GLY A 225 23.29 -11.34 -27.56
C GLY A 225 22.97 -12.72 -28.13
N ASN A 226 23.99 -13.57 -28.30
CA ASN A 226 23.83 -14.93 -28.84
C ASN A 226 22.84 -15.80 -28.05
N GLY A 227 22.71 -15.58 -26.72
CA GLY A 227 21.77 -16.32 -25.87
C GLY A 227 20.29 -16.04 -26.19
N THR A 228 19.99 -14.94 -26.90
CA THR A 228 18.62 -14.58 -27.29
C THR A 228 18.13 -15.31 -28.54
N ARG A 229 18.95 -16.15 -29.19
CA ARG A 229 18.67 -16.78 -30.49
C ARG A 229 17.30 -17.44 -30.58
N ALA A 230 16.91 -18.19 -29.55
CA ALA A 230 15.64 -18.88 -29.53
C ALA A 230 14.45 -17.90 -29.44
N PHE A 231 14.56 -16.87 -28.60
CA PHE A 231 13.57 -15.79 -28.51
C PHE A 231 13.43 -15.04 -29.84
N VAL A 232 14.55 -14.54 -30.37
CA VAL A 232 14.58 -13.79 -31.63
C VAL A 232 13.99 -14.61 -32.76
N SER A 233 14.34 -15.89 -32.87
CA SER A 233 13.80 -16.76 -33.93
C SER A 233 12.29 -16.93 -33.84
N LYS A 234 11.72 -16.97 -32.63
CA LYS A 234 10.30 -17.19 -32.39
C LYS A 234 9.47 -15.91 -32.58
N TYR A 235 9.93 -14.79 -32.03
CA TYR A 235 9.17 -13.52 -31.99
C TYR A 235 9.62 -12.48 -33.03
N ARG A 236 10.45 -12.87 -34.02
CA ARG A 236 11.03 -11.96 -35.03
C ARG A 236 10.03 -11.04 -35.72
N GLU A 237 8.77 -11.44 -35.87
CA GLU A 237 7.76 -10.67 -36.62
C GLU A 237 7.08 -9.61 -35.75
N GLN A 238 7.21 -9.73 -34.42
CA GLN A 238 6.64 -8.81 -33.43
C GLN A 238 7.68 -7.79 -32.94
N ILE A 239 8.97 -8.12 -32.99
CA ILE A 239 10.05 -7.21 -32.57
C ILE A 239 10.07 -5.98 -33.48
N ASN A 240 10.09 -4.78 -32.87
CA ASN A 240 10.36 -3.54 -33.58
C ASN A 240 11.85 -3.41 -33.88
N TRP A 241 12.28 -3.94 -35.02
CA TRP A 241 13.70 -3.97 -35.43
C TRP A 241 14.33 -2.61 -35.65
N GLU A 242 13.55 -1.54 -35.79
CA GLU A 242 14.08 -0.17 -35.83
C GLU A 242 14.60 0.29 -34.45
N ASN A 243 14.19 -0.37 -33.36
CA ASN A 243 14.73 -0.15 -32.01
C ASN A 243 16.02 -0.94 -31.74
N VAL A 244 16.35 -1.92 -32.59
CA VAL A 244 17.49 -2.80 -32.37
C VAL A 244 18.71 -2.19 -33.05
N LEU A 245 19.64 -1.68 -32.25
CA LEU A 245 20.86 -1.07 -32.76
C LEU A 245 21.88 -2.15 -33.14
N TRP A 246 22.13 -3.11 -32.25
CA TRP A 246 23.14 -4.15 -32.44
C TRP A 246 22.54 -5.55 -32.32
N LEU A 247 23.09 -6.47 -33.11
CA LEU A 247 22.71 -7.88 -33.08
C LEU A 247 23.96 -8.75 -33.15
N GLU A 248 24.19 -9.59 -32.14
CA GLU A 248 25.27 -10.55 -32.20
C GLU A 248 25.06 -11.54 -33.35
N SER A 249 26.15 -11.93 -34.02
CA SER A 249 26.08 -12.74 -35.24
C SER A 249 25.38 -14.10 -35.04
N GLY A 250 25.37 -14.64 -33.82
CA GLY A 250 24.70 -15.87 -33.42
C GLY A 250 23.36 -15.67 -32.68
N ALA A 251 22.88 -14.44 -32.51
CA ALA A 251 21.54 -14.13 -32.01
C ALA A 251 20.43 -14.51 -33.02
N VAL A 252 20.81 -14.96 -34.22
CA VAL A 252 19.93 -15.62 -35.19
C VAL A 252 20.61 -16.89 -35.70
N ALA A 253 19.93 -17.64 -36.57
CA ALA A 253 20.51 -18.84 -37.15
C ALA A 253 21.89 -18.59 -37.79
N ASP A 254 22.80 -19.56 -37.68
CA ASP A 254 24.21 -19.37 -38.03
C ASP A 254 24.39 -18.86 -39.46
N HIS A 255 25.29 -17.89 -39.61
CA HIS A 255 25.62 -17.24 -40.87
C HIS A 255 24.50 -16.43 -41.54
N VAL A 256 23.31 -16.31 -40.93
CA VAL A 256 22.22 -15.49 -41.50
C VAL A 256 22.67 -14.03 -41.64
N LEU A 257 23.37 -13.48 -40.65
CA LEU A 257 23.79 -12.08 -40.68
C LEU A 257 25.06 -11.82 -41.49
N THR A 258 25.95 -12.82 -41.59
CA THR A 258 27.28 -12.69 -42.20
C THR A 258 27.33 -13.12 -43.67
N LYS A 259 26.42 -13.99 -44.14
CA LYS A 259 26.35 -14.34 -45.58
C LYS A 259 25.48 -13.36 -46.35
N LYS A 260 26.03 -12.75 -47.40
CA LYS A 260 25.38 -11.72 -48.24
C LYS A 260 23.92 -12.01 -48.63
N LYS A 261 23.63 -13.23 -49.12
CA LYS A 261 22.27 -13.61 -49.56
C LYS A 261 21.30 -13.79 -48.37
N PRO A 262 21.59 -14.65 -47.38
CA PRO A 262 20.80 -14.75 -46.14
C PRO A 262 20.59 -13.41 -45.43
N SER A 263 21.63 -12.59 -45.32
CA SER A 263 21.59 -11.30 -44.63
C SER A 263 20.65 -10.32 -45.31
N ARG A 264 20.69 -10.25 -46.65
CA ARG A 264 19.74 -9.44 -47.42
C ARG A 264 18.30 -9.92 -47.26
N ALA A 265 18.08 -11.22 -47.18
CA ALA A 265 16.74 -11.78 -46.96
C ALA A 265 16.22 -11.42 -45.56
N PHE A 266 17.06 -11.60 -44.53
CA PHE A 266 16.75 -11.23 -43.16
C PHE A 266 16.40 -9.74 -43.05
N ARG A 267 17.29 -8.84 -43.50
CA ARG A 267 17.06 -7.39 -43.44
C ARG A 267 15.81 -6.96 -44.22
N LYS A 268 15.53 -7.59 -45.36
CA LYS A 268 14.29 -7.31 -46.12
C LYS A 268 13.03 -7.72 -45.34
N GLN A 269 13.10 -8.83 -44.61
CA GLN A 269 11.98 -9.36 -43.85
C GLN A 269 11.74 -8.56 -42.56
N THR A 270 12.81 -8.28 -41.81
CA THR A 270 12.73 -7.66 -40.49
C THR A 270 12.82 -6.14 -40.53
N LYS A 271 13.29 -5.56 -41.64
CA LYS A 271 13.72 -4.15 -41.75
C LYS A 271 14.86 -3.78 -40.81
N PHE A 272 15.62 -4.76 -40.31
CA PHE A 272 16.78 -4.50 -39.46
C PHE A 272 17.89 -3.81 -40.27
N GLU A 273 18.18 -2.56 -39.93
CA GLU A 273 19.28 -1.79 -40.53
C GLU A 273 20.53 -1.71 -39.64
N GLY A 274 20.43 -2.12 -38.37
CA GLY A 274 21.48 -2.07 -37.36
C GLY A 274 22.78 -2.82 -37.66
N LEU A 275 23.71 -2.74 -36.71
CA LEU A 275 25.07 -3.27 -36.80
C LEU A 275 25.13 -4.75 -36.36
N VAL A 276 25.88 -5.56 -37.11
CA VAL A 276 26.20 -6.94 -36.72
C VAL A 276 27.46 -6.95 -35.88
N ILE A 277 27.42 -7.56 -34.70
CA ILE A 277 28.56 -7.62 -33.79
C ILE A 277 29.04 -9.07 -33.55
N GLU A 278 30.33 -9.29 -33.34
CA GLU A 278 30.90 -10.62 -33.06
C GLU A 278 32.10 -10.49 -32.12
N SER A 279 32.33 -11.49 -31.25
CA SER A 279 33.53 -11.53 -30.42
C SER A 279 34.79 -11.59 -31.29
N LEU A 280 35.83 -10.87 -30.91
CA LEU A 280 37.07 -10.77 -31.67
C LEU A 280 37.83 -12.11 -31.71
N ASP A 281 37.92 -12.72 -32.91
CA ASP A 281 38.81 -13.84 -33.17
C ASP A 281 40.13 -13.35 -33.76
N ARG A 282 41.16 -13.30 -32.93
CA ARG A 282 42.51 -12.84 -33.32
C ARG A 282 43.09 -13.64 -34.48
N LYS A 283 42.83 -14.95 -34.56
CA LYS A 283 43.36 -15.82 -35.63
C LYS A 283 42.71 -15.50 -36.99
N SER A 284 41.50 -14.96 -36.98
CA SER A 284 40.79 -14.57 -38.20
C SER A 284 41.33 -13.30 -38.85
N LEU A 285 42.02 -12.44 -38.08
CA LEU A 285 42.50 -11.14 -38.56
C LEU A 285 43.64 -11.27 -39.57
N GLU A 286 44.44 -12.33 -39.46
CA GLU A 286 45.60 -12.60 -40.32
C GLU A 286 45.23 -13.20 -41.68
N ASP A 287 44.06 -13.85 -41.79
CA ASP A 287 43.55 -14.44 -43.02
C ASP A 287 42.42 -13.58 -43.61
N HIS A 288 42.69 -12.89 -44.73
CA HIS A 288 41.71 -12.05 -45.42
C HIS A 288 40.38 -12.76 -45.74
N LYS A 289 40.37 -14.07 -46.00
CA LYS A 289 39.13 -14.81 -46.29
C LYS A 289 38.33 -15.14 -45.04
N LYS A 290 38.99 -15.23 -43.88
CA LYS A 290 38.35 -15.53 -42.59
C LYS A 290 38.07 -14.28 -41.76
N ASN A 291 38.66 -13.14 -42.12
CA ASN A 291 38.47 -11.86 -41.44
C ASN A 291 36.98 -11.53 -41.25
N GLN A 292 36.60 -11.26 -40.00
CA GLN A 292 35.20 -11.09 -39.60
C GLN A 292 34.52 -9.89 -40.28
N TRP A 293 35.22 -8.77 -40.47
CA TRP A 293 34.66 -7.64 -41.22
C TRP A 293 34.42 -7.98 -42.70
N ASN A 294 35.30 -8.79 -43.31
CA ASN A 294 35.08 -9.26 -44.68
C ASN A 294 33.88 -10.24 -44.78
N ARG A 295 33.58 -10.96 -43.69
CA ARG A 295 32.35 -11.75 -43.52
C ARG A 295 31.12 -10.89 -43.23
N GLY A 296 31.21 -9.56 -43.22
CA GLY A 296 30.05 -8.69 -43.01
C GLY A 296 29.67 -8.47 -41.54
N VAL A 297 30.56 -8.76 -40.60
CA VAL A 297 30.48 -8.21 -39.24
C VAL A 297 30.81 -6.72 -39.30
N ASP A 298 30.11 -5.90 -38.54
CA ASP A 298 30.29 -4.45 -38.51
C ASP A 298 31.14 -4.00 -37.30
N VAL A 299 30.95 -4.59 -36.11
CA VAL A 299 31.70 -4.26 -34.89
C VAL A 299 32.30 -5.51 -34.25
N LEU A 300 33.54 -5.43 -33.78
CA LEU A 300 34.20 -6.52 -33.05
C LEU A 300 34.36 -6.16 -31.59
N TRP A 301 34.13 -7.14 -30.71
CA TRP A 301 34.19 -6.91 -29.28
C TRP A 301 35.18 -7.80 -28.53
N SER A 302 35.78 -7.27 -27.48
CA SER A 302 36.69 -8.02 -26.61
C SER A 302 36.53 -7.58 -25.16
N THR A 303 36.70 -8.53 -24.23
CA THR A 303 36.74 -8.23 -22.80
C THR A 303 38.08 -7.59 -22.43
N VAL A 304 38.02 -6.52 -21.64
CA VAL A 304 39.21 -5.85 -21.12
C VAL A 304 40.12 -6.82 -20.37
N ASN A 305 41.42 -6.64 -20.60
CA ASN A 305 42.52 -7.37 -19.98
C ASN A 305 43.83 -6.61 -20.26
N ASN A 306 44.93 -7.01 -19.62
CA ASN A 306 46.25 -6.40 -19.74
C ASN A 306 46.78 -6.30 -21.19
N GLY A 307 46.35 -7.17 -22.10
CA GLY A 307 46.77 -7.15 -23.51
C GLY A 307 45.91 -6.28 -24.43
N SER A 308 44.85 -5.65 -23.91
CA SER A 308 43.87 -4.89 -24.72
C SER A 308 44.47 -3.65 -25.39
N PRO A 309 45.31 -2.83 -24.73
CA PRO A 309 45.94 -1.67 -25.38
C PRO A 309 46.77 -2.06 -26.59
N TYR A 310 47.61 -3.08 -26.44
CA TYR A 310 48.45 -3.60 -27.50
C TYR A 310 47.63 -4.14 -28.68
N LEU A 311 46.53 -4.85 -28.40
CA LEU A 311 45.64 -5.36 -29.42
C LEU A 311 44.96 -4.25 -30.23
N VAL A 312 44.47 -3.22 -29.55
CA VAL A 312 43.81 -2.06 -30.20
C VAL A 312 44.82 -1.27 -31.04
N GLU A 313 46.02 -1.05 -30.52
CA GLU A 313 47.13 -0.42 -31.25
C GLU A 313 47.51 -1.21 -32.50
N GLN A 314 47.68 -2.54 -32.37
CA GLN A 314 47.95 -3.43 -33.50
C GLN A 314 46.85 -3.36 -34.56
N LEU A 315 45.58 -3.36 -34.16
CA LEU A 315 44.44 -3.27 -35.09
C LEU A 315 44.43 -1.93 -35.83
N LEU A 316 44.66 -0.82 -35.11
CA LEU A 316 44.68 0.52 -35.68
C LEU A 316 45.78 0.69 -36.75
N HIS A 317 46.95 0.10 -36.52
CA HIS A 317 48.09 0.16 -37.43
C HIS A 317 48.15 -0.99 -38.45
N SER A 318 47.21 -1.92 -38.39
CA SER A 318 47.17 -3.06 -39.32
C SER A 318 46.84 -2.66 -40.76
N GLU A 319 47.28 -3.47 -41.73
CA GLU A 319 46.86 -3.33 -43.13
C GLU A 319 45.34 -3.50 -43.33
N VAL A 320 44.62 -4.04 -42.33
CA VAL A 320 43.16 -4.19 -42.35
C VAL A 320 42.46 -2.84 -42.39
N ALA A 321 43.01 -1.81 -41.73
CA ALA A 321 42.46 -0.46 -41.73
C ALA A 321 42.43 0.20 -43.13
N LYS A 322 43.19 -0.34 -44.10
CA LYS A 322 43.20 0.13 -45.49
C LYS A 322 42.18 -0.57 -46.38
N LYS A 323 41.61 -1.70 -45.94
CA LYS A 323 40.70 -2.53 -46.75
C LYS A 323 39.30 -1.93 -46.86
N SER A 324 38.63 -2.20 -47.98
CA SER A 324 37.29 -1.66 -48.27
C SER A 324 36.20 -2.17 -47.32
N TYR A 325 36.29 -3.44 -46.87
CA TYR A 325 35.34 -4.02 -45.95
C TYR A 325 35.36 -3.32 -44.57
N PHE A 326 36.56 -3.00 -44.06
CA PHE A 326 36.72 -2.28 -42.80
C PHE A 326 36.19 -0.84 -42.89
N LYS A 327 36.53 -0.14 -43.98
CA LYS A 327 35.96 1.18 -44.29
C LYS A 327 34.43 1.18 -44.36
N THR A 328 33.84 0.10 -44.87
CA THR A 328 32.38 -0.06 -44.95
C THR A 328 31.77 -0.22 -43.55
N ALA A 329 32.39 -1.03 -42.70
CA ALA A 329 31.99 -1.20 -41.31
C ALA A 329 32.03 0.13 -40.54
N VAL A 330 33.12 0.90 -40.69
CA VAL A 330 33.24 2.22 -40.03
C VAL A 330 32.22 3.23 -40.57
N LYS A 331 31.94 3.22 -41.88
CA LYS A 331 30.88 4.05 -42.46
C LYS A 331 29.52 3.73 -41.84
N LYS A 332 29.18 2.44 -41.74
CA LYS A 332 27.92 1.99 -41.12
C LYS A 332 27.84 2.36 -39.65
N TYR A 333 28.93 2.22 -38.91
CA TYR A 333 28.98 2.62 -37.49
C TYR A 333 28.59 4.10 -37.34
N TYR A 334 29.24 5.02 -38.06
CA TYR A 334 28.94 6.45 -37.94
C TYR A 334 27.53 6.81 -38.40
N GLN A 335 26.95 6.07 -39.36
CA GLN A 335 25.56 6.24 -39.76
C GLN A 335 24.57 5.94 -38.62
N HIS A 336 24.84 4.89 -37.82
CA HIS A 336 24.00 4.49 -36.71
C HIS A 336 24.29 5.27 -35.43
N TRP A 337 25.55 5.61 -35.18
CA TRP A 337 25.94 6.49 -34.09
C TRP A 337 25.18 7.83 -34.18
N HIS A 338 25.11 8.41 -35.38
CA HIS A 338 24.41 9.68 -35.58
C HIS A 338 22.90 9.58 -35.33
N SER A 339 22.25 8.43 -35.58
CA SER A 339 20.83 8.26 -35.30
C SER A 339 20.50 8.18 -33.81
N ILE A 340 21.43 7.67 -32.99
CA ILE A 340 21.26 7.60 -31.52
C ILE A 340 21.45 9.00 -30.91
N GLN A 341 22.36 9.78 -31.46
CA GLN A 341 22.73 11.11 -30.95
C GLN A 341 21.72 12.20 -31.38
N LEU A 342 20.68 11.83 -32.12
CA LEU A 342 19.52 12.69 -32.27
C LEU A 342 18.84 12.81 -30.90
N LYS A 343 18.34 14.00 -30.58
CA LYS A 343 17.70 14.24 -29.28
C LYS A 343 16.58 13.24 -29.03
N PRO A 344 16.41 12.74 -27.79
CA PRO A 344 15.33 11.84 -27.47
C PRO A 344 13.99 12.49 -27.82
N ASN A 345 13.04 11.69 -28.29
CA ASN A 345 11.70 12.17 -28.61
C ASN A 345 10.95 12.58 -27.34
N THR A 346 11.26 11.91 -26.22
CA THR A 346 10.67 12.16 -24.90
C THR A 346 11.77 12.22 -23.85
N ILE A 347 11.71 13.23 -22.98
CA ILE A 347 12.55 13.32 -21.77
C ILE A 347 11.66 12.96 -20.60
N TYR A 348 12.05 11.90 -19.87
CA TYR A 348 11.34 11.50 -18.67
C TYR A 348 11.99 12.14 -17.44
N PRO A 349 11.21 12.64 -16.47
CA PRO A 349 11.77 13.22 -15.25
C PRO A 349 12.49 12.16 -14.44
N THR A 350 13.71 12.46 -14.00
CA THR A 350 14.51 11.56 -13.19
C THR A 350 13.95 11.46 -11.78
N THR A 351 13.76 10.24 -11.30
CA THR A 351 13.40 9.95 -9.92
C THR A 351 14.56 9.23 -9.24
N GLU A 352 15.07 9.77 -8.12
CA GLU A 352 16.16 9.12 -7.40
C GLU A 352 15.75 7.77 -6.79
N ARG A 353 14.46 7.63 -6.43
CA ARG A 353 13.79 6.43 -5.89
C ARG A 353 12.35 6.37 -6.40
N PHE A 354 11.80 5.17 -6.62
CA PHE A 354 10.37 4.99 -6.78
C PHE A 354 9.61 5.48 -5.54
N SER A 355 8.43 6.08 -5.76
CA SER A 355 7.56 6.42 -4.63
C SER A 355 7.10 5.15 -3.92
N ASP A 356 6.99 5.18 -2.59
CA ASP A 356 6.48 4.06 -1.79
C ASP A 356 5.12 3.55 -2.31
N ARG A 357 4.30 4.47 -2.85
CA ARG A 357 3.03 4.15 -3.51
C ARG A 357 3.18 3.21 -4.71
N MET A 358 4.20 3.41 -5.52
CA MET A 358 4.44 2.59 -6.71
C MET A 358 4.97 1.21 -6.31
N ILE A 359 5.88 1.16 -5.34
CA ILE A 359 6.41 -0.11 -4.78
C ILE A 359 5.26 -0.94 -4.21
N TYR A 360 4.41 -0.33 -3.38
CA TYR A 360 3.22 -0.99 -2.84
C TYR A 360 2.28 -1.50 -3.94
N ALA A 361 2.06 -0.71 -5.00
CA ALA A 361 1.23 -1.13 -6.13
C ALA A 361 1.81 -2.35 -6.85
N PHE A 362 3.13 -2.40 -7.06
CA PHE A 362 3.80 -3.56 -7.64
C PHE A 362 3.62 -4.81 -6.77
N LYS A 363 3.90 -4.71 -5.46
CA LYS A 363 3.73 -5.82 -4.52
C LYS A 363 2.29 -6.33 -4.49
N SER A 364 1.33 -5.41 -4.28
CA SER A 364 -0.09 -5.74 -4.22
C SER A 364 -0.60 -6.41 -5.52
N LYS A 365 -0.19 -5.92 -6.69
CA LYS A 365 -0.63 -6.47 -7.99
C LYS A 365 0.11 -7.72 -8.42
N ALA A 366 1.26 -8.03 -7.83
CA ALA A 366 2.02 -9.25 -8.11
C ALA A 366 1.57 -10.45 -7.26
N ILE A 367 0.95 -10.21 -6.10
CA ILE A 367 0.34 -11.29 -5.29
C ILE A 367 -0.64 -12.08 -6.18
N THR A 368 -0.44 -13.39 -6.19
CA THR A 368 -1.10 -14.32 -7.12
C THR A 368 -1.80 -15.43 -6.34
N LEU A 369 -3.10 -15.56 -6.53
CA LEU A 369 -3.86 -16.73 -6.08
C LEU A 369 -3.63 -17.86 -7.08
N ILE A 370 -2.65 -18.73 -6.81
CA ILE A 370 -2.20 -19.77 -7.74
C ILE A 370 -3.27 -20.84 -7.93
N LYS A 371 -3.90 -21.28 -6.83
CA LYS A 371 -5.00 -22.25 -6.81
C LYS A 371 -6.06 -21.82 -5.83
N ASP A 372 -7.31 -22.15 -6.14
CA ASP A 372 -8.47 -21.95 -5.29
C ASP A 372 -9.61 -22.86 -5.73
N GLU A 373 -9.38 -24.17 -5.69
CA GLU A 373 -10.27 -25.20 -6.24
C GLU A 373 -11.64 -25.26 -5.53
N VAL A 374 -11.65 -24.91 -4.24
CA VAL A 374 -12.84 -24.88 -3.38
C VAL A 374 -13.47 -23.49 -3.24
N GLY A 375 -12.91 -22.46 -3.87
CA GLY A 375 -13.43 -21.10 -3.79
C GLY A 375 -13.24 -20.44 -2.41
N TYR A 376 -12.23 -20.84 -1.65
CA TYR A 376 -12.05 -20.46 -0.25
C TYR A 376 -11.57 -19.02 -0.08
N PHE A 377 -10.57 -18.58 -0.85
CA PHE A 377 -10.10 -17.18 -0.80
C PHE A 377 -10.81 -16.29 -1.81
N PRO A 378 -11.17 -15.03 -1.49
CA PRO A 378 -11.19 -14.48 -0.14
C PRO A 378 -12.29 -15.11 0.72
N ILE A 379 -12.06 -15.22 2.03
CA ILE A 379 -12.99 -15.83 2.98
C ILE A 379 -14.28 -15.01 3.05
N GLN A 380 -15.38 -15.53 2.49
CA GLN A 380 -16.65 -14.81 2.43
C GLN A 380 -17.40 -14.84 3.76
N ASN A 381 -17.60 -16.02 4.34
CA ASN A 381 -18.42 -16.19 5.54
C ASN A 381 -17.56 -16.34 6.80
N LEU A 382 -17.50 -15.28 7.61
CA LEU A 382 -16.84 -15.28 8.91
C LEU A 382 -17.80 -15.59 10.09
N MET A 383 -19.09 -15.83 9.81
CA MET A 383 -20.06 -16.11 10.86
C MET A 383 -19.94 -17.53 11.38
N GLY A 384 -19.89 -17.66 12.72
CA GLY A 384 -20.06 -18.95 13.40
C GLY A 384 -18.86 -19.90 13.34
N TYR A 385 -17.79 -19.54 12.62
CA TYR A 385 -16.57 -20.35 12.54
C TYR A 385 -15.37 -19.53 13.00
N PRO A 386 -14.63 -19.99 14.03
CA PRO A 386 -13.39 -19.34 14.44
C PRO A 386 -12.33 -19.44 13.34
N VAL A 387 -11.39 -18.50 13.37
CA VAL A 387 -10.25 -18.48 12.45
C VAL A 387 -9.00 -18.85 13.23
N TYR A 388 -8.20 -19.74 12.65
CA TYR A 388 -6.93 -20.17 13.20
C TYR A 388 -5.82 -19.93 12.20
N SER A 389 -4.61 -19.70 12.69
CA SER A 389 -3.43 -19.73 11.85
C SER A 389 -2.31 -20.59 12.39
N PHE A 390 -1.49 -21.08 11.47
CA PHE A 390 -0.23 -21.74 11.75
C PHE A 390 0.86 -21.05 10.95
N SER A 391 1.86 -20.50 11.62
CA SER A 391 2.93 -19.75 10.95
C SER A 391 4.28 -19.94 11.60
N SER A 392 5.31 -19.43 10.94
CA SER A 392 6.64 -19.30 11.55
C SER A 392 6.60 -18.36 12.76
N HIS A 393 7.58 -18.47 13.67
CA HIS A 393 7.74 -17.50 14.75
C HIS A 393 7.96 -16.08 14.27
N GLU A 394 8.60 -15.90 13.10
CA GLU A 394 8.84 -14.60 12.49
C GLU A 394 7.54 -13.95 12.01
N HIS A 395 6.63 -14.74 11.45
CA HIS A 395 5.38 -14.24 10.88
C HIS A 395 4.20 -14.24 11.86
N GLN A 396 4.27 -14.97 12.97
CA GLN A 396 3.15 -15.14 13.89
C GLN A 396 2.57 -13.82 14.40
N SER A 397 3.43 -12.87 14.78
CA SER A 397 2.98 -11.56 15.26
C SER A 397 2.27 -10.75 14.17
N VAL A 398 2.91 -10.60 13.00
CA VAL A 398 2.36 -9.78 11.90
C VAL A 398 1.12 -10.41 11.27
N MET A 399 1.17 -11.71 10.98
CA MET A 399 0.05 -12.46 10.41
C MET A 399 -1.12 -12.50 11.40
N GLY A 400 -0.86 -12.88 12.66
CA GLY A 400 -1.89 -12.96 13.69
C GLY A 400 -2.57 -11.63 13.94
N HIS A 401 -1.80 -10.56 14.17
CA HIS A 401 -2.35 -9.22 14.33
C HIS A 401 -3.20 -8.78 13.13
N THR A 402 -2.72 -9.01 11.90
CA THR A 402 -3.48 -8.62 10.69
C THR A 402 -4.77 -9.42 10.55
N MET A 403 -4.77 -10.70 10.92
CA MET A 403 -5.96 -11.54 10.92
C MET A 403 -6.99 -11.06 11.95
N ASP A 404 -6.54 -10.75 13.16
CA ASP A 404 -7.38 -10.28 14.27
C ASP A 404 -8.08 -8.95 13.99
N LEU A 405 -7.52 -8.12 13.09
CA LEU A 405 -8.20 -6.92 12.59
C LEU A 405 -9.48 -7.27 11.80
N TYR A 406 -9.57 -8.46 11.21
CA TYR A 406 -10.75 -8.92 10.47
C TYR A 406 -11.65 -9.82 11.31
N LYS A 407 -11.08 -10.83 11.98
CA LYS A 407 -11.77 -11.80 12.83
C LYS A 407 -10.79 -12.32 13.88
N SER A 408 -11.15 -12.17 15.16
CA SER A 408 -10.34 -12.67 16.27
C SER A 408 -10.15 -14.18 16.18
N GLY A 409 -8.90 -14.62 16.34
CA GLY A 409 -8.51 -16.00 16.17
C GLY A 409 -7.52 -16.51 17.21
N GLN A 410 -7.09 -17.75 17.04
CA GLN A 410 -5.93 -18.30 17.75
C GLN A 410 -4.80 -18.57 16.75
N HIS A 411 -3.58 -18.20 17.13
CA HIS A 411 -2.41 -18.23 16.26
C HIS A 411 -1.35 -19.15 16.85
N TYR A 412 -1.04 -20.23 16.14
CA TYR A 412 -0.10 -21.25 16.57
C TYR A 412 1.17 -21.23 15.72
N SER A 413 2.21 -21.85 16.24
CA SER A 413 3.44 -22.12 15.51
C SER A 413 3.26 -23.26 14.51
N LEU A 414 4.06 -23.25 13.44
CA LEU A 414 4.05 -24.33 12.45
C LEU A 414 4.46 -25.71 13.05
N ASP A 415 5.26 -25.70 14.12
CA ASP A 415 5.62 -26.92 14.86
C ASP A 415 4.41 -27.55 15.56
N GLU A 416 3.49 -26.73 16.07
CA GLU A 416 2.22 -27.21 16.65
C GLU A 416 1.34 -27.86 15.59
N LEU A 417 1.38 -27.40 14.33
CA LEU A 417 0.69 -28.08 13.21
C LEU A 417 1.28 -29.47 12.99
N SER A 418 2.61 -29.60 12.98
CA SER A 418 3.28 -30.89 12.79
C SER A 418 2.94 -31.92 13.87
N ALA A 419 2.67 -31.47 15.10
CA ALA A 419 2.24 -32.30 16.21
C ALA A 419 0.71 -32.50 16.28
N TYR A 420 -0.05 -31.83 15.41
CA TYR A 420 -1.49 -31.80 15.47
C TYR A 420 -2.11 -33.13 15.01
N CYS A 421 -3.00 -33.67 15.85
CA CYS A 421 -3.81 -34.85 15.56
C CYS A 421 -5.25 -34.57 16.03
N PRO A 422 -6.25 -34.54 15.13
CA PRO A 422 -7.64 -34.22 15.50
C PRO A 422 -8.20 -35.05 16.66
N ASP A 423 -7.79 -36.32 16.77
CA ASP A 423 -8.29 -37.27 17.77
C ASP A 423 -7.53 -37.24 19.12
N SER A 424 -6.41 -36.51 19.22
CA SER A 424 -5.54 -36.58 20.41
C SER A 424 -4.77 -35.29 20.75
N ALA A 425 -5.10 -34.15 20.13
CA ALA A 425 -4.31 -32.92 20.26
C ALA A 425 -4.59 -32.15 21.57
N GLU A 426 -3.53 -31.53 22.12
CA GLU A 426 -3.63 -30.48 23.13
C GLU A 426 -4.23 -29.18 22.56
N VAL A 427 -4.06 -28.97 21.25
CA VAL A 427 -4.68 -27.90 20.46
C VAL A 427 -6.08 -28.36 20.03
N ASN A 428 -7.14 -27.66 20.44
CA ASN A 428 -8.51 -28.01 20.08
C ASN A 428 -9.07 -27.02 19.04
N ILE A 429 -9.14 -27.46 17.79
CA ILE A 429 -9.71 -26.70 16.67
C ILE A 429 -11.11 -27.27 16.39
N PRO A 430 -12.19 -26.47 16.51
CA PRO A 430 -13.52 -26.92 16.16
C PRO A 430 -13.63 -27.32 14.69
N LEU A 431 -14.38 -28.39 14.40
CA LEU A 431 -14.63 -28.85 13.03
C LEU A 431 -15.17 -27.72 12.14
N HIS A 432 -14.79 -27.73 10.86
CA HIS A 432 -15.17 -26.73 9.86
C HIS A 432 -14.65 -25.30 10.09
N SER A 433 -13.77 -25.09 11.09
CA SER A 433 -13.10 -23.82 11.29
C SER A 433 -12.26 -23.40 10.08
N HIS A 434 -12.04 -22.09 9.98
CA HIS A 434 -11.15 -21.50 8.99
C HIS A 434 -9.71 -21.63 9.47
N VAL A 435 -8.83 -22.19 8.65
CA VAL A 435 -7.41 -22.36 8.97
C VAL A 435 -6.56 -21.73 7.87
N ILE A 436 -5.63 -20.85 8.24
CA ILE A 436 -4.64 -20.29 7.31
C ILE A 436 -3.25 -20.76 7.71
N VAL A 437 -2.54 -21.42 6.80
CA VAL A 437 -1.19 -21.94 7.05
C VAL A 437 -0.17 -21.13 6.26
N ASP A 438 0.84 -20.60 6.94
CA ASP A 438 2.01 -19.97 6.34
C ASP A 438 3.16 -20.97 6.22
N LEU A 439 3.57 -21.26 4.99
CA LEU A 439 4.70 -22.15 4.68
C LEU A 439 5.97 -21.39 4.24
N SER A 440 5.99 -20.06 4.38
CA SER A 440 7.08 -19.21 3.86
C SER A 440 8.44 -19.53 4.47
N SER A 441 8.48 -20.00 5.73
CA SER A 441 9.72 -20.38 6.41
C SER A 441 10.20 -21.81 6.12
N VAL A 442 9.51 -22.56 5.25
CA VAL A 442 9.84 -23.97 4.96
C VAL A 442 10.68 -24.04 3.68
N PHE A 443 11.99 -24.24 3.84
CA PHE A 443 12.93 -24.20 2.71
C PHE A 443 13.28 -25.58 2.14
N ARG A 444 13.17 -26.65 2.94
CA ARG A 444 13.56 -27.99 2.51
C ARG A 444 12.42 -28.68 1.78
N VAL A 445 12.68 -29.16 0.58
CA VAL A 445 11.68 -29.86 -0.26
C VAL A 445 10.99 -31.01 0.48
N SER A 446 11.74 -31.80 1.26
CA SER A 446 11.16 -32.90 2.05
C SER A 446 10.19 -32.42 3.14
N GLU A 447 10.45 -31.26 3.74
CA GLU A 447 9.58 -30.66 4.75
C GLU A 447 8.35 -30.03 4.08
N ILE A 448 8.50 -29.35 2.93
CA ILE A 448 7.36 -28.85 2.13
C ILE A 448 6.41 -30.01 1.80
N GLN A 449 6.94 -31.12 1.29
CA GLN A 449 6.13 -32.30 0.92
C GLN A 449 5.41 -32.92 2.13
N TYR A 450 6.07 -32.92 3.30
CA TYR A 450 5.45 -33.36 4.55
C TYR A 450 4.25 -32.48 4.91
N TYR A 451 4.43 -31.15 4.96
CA TYR A 451 3.36 -30.22 5.29
C TYR A 451 2.21 -30.25 4.29
N VAL A 452 2.50 -30.36 2.99
CA VAL A 452 1.47 -30.51 1.96
C VAL A 452 0.64 -31.76 2.21
N SER A 453 1.27 -32.91 2.46
CA SER A 453 0.57 -34.17 2.75
C SER A 453 -0.29 -34.07 4.03
N LEU A 454 0.22 -33.40 5.06
CA LEU A 454 -0.52 -33.16 6.30
C LEU A 454 -1.73 -32.26 6.06
N ILE A 455 -1.56 -31.14 5.36
CA ILE A 455 -2.65 -30.20 5.04
C ILE A 455 -3.73 -30.89 4.20
N GLU A 456 -3.34 -31.68 3.19
CA GLU A 456 -4.28 -32.49 2.39
C GLU A 456 -5.09 -33.44 3.28
N SER A 457 -4.48 -34.08 4.28
CA SER A 457 -5.20 -34.96 5.21
C SER A 457 -6.20 -34.23 6.13
N LEU A 458 -6.01 -32.92 6.32
CA LEU A 458 -6.86 -32.08 7.17
C LEU A 458 -7.95 -31.33 6.38
N ALA A 459 -7.85 -31.28 5.05
CA ALA A 459 -8.75 -30.52 4.18
C ALA A 459 -10.21 -31.02 4.21
N ASP A 460 -10.44 -32.31 4.49
CA ASP A 460 -11.80 -32.85 4.68
C ASP A 460 -12.46 -32.38 6.00
N THR A 461 -11.65 -31.88 6.94
CA THR A 461 -12.10 -31.51 8.31
C THR A 461 -12.26 -29.99 8.47
N TYR A 462 -11.39 -29.22 7.81
CA TYR A 462 -11.27 -27.77 7.96
C TYR A 462 -11.29 -27.04 6.62
N GLN A 463 -11.64 -25.75 6.63
CA GLN A 463 -11.47 -24.90 5.46
C GLN A 463 -10.06 -24.33 5.48
N ILE A 464 -9.17 -24.85 4.64
CA ILE A 464 -7.74 -24.53 4.70
C ILE A 464 -7.30 -23.70 3.49
N GLY A 465 -6.57 -22.63 3.76
CA GLY A 465 -5.88 -21.82 2.75
C GLY A 465 -4.41 -21.67 3.10
N VAL A 466 -3.54 -21.79 2.11
CA VAL A 466 -2.10 -21.69 2.31
C VAL A 466 -1.57 -20.37 1.75
N ILE A 467 -0.72 -19.71 2.54
CA ILE A 467 0.04 -18.52 2.17
C ILE A 467 1.52 -18.93 2.04
N TYR A 468 2.16 -18.51 0.94
CA TYR A 468 3.56 -18.80 0.68
C TYR A 468 4.30 -17.58 0.10
N GLN A 469 5.34 -17.13 0.79
CA GLN A 469 6.34 -16.20 0.28
C GLN A 469 7.59 -16.97 -0.13
N GLY A 470 8.04 -16.78 -1.36
CA GLY A 470 9.30 -17.36 -1.81
C GLY A 470 9.38 -17.59 -3.31
N HIS A 471 10.52 -18.10 -3.75
CA HIS A 471 10.84 -18.24 -5.17
C HIS A 471 9.88 -19.22 -5.90
N TRP A 472 9.43 -18.83 -7.10
CA TRP A 472 8.49 -19.59 -7.94
C TRP A 472 8.87 -21.08 -8.13
N SER A 473 10.15 -21.42 -8.11
CA SER A 473 10.62 -22.81 -8.34
C SER A 473 10.14 -23.82 -7.29
N ASN A 474 9.69 -23.34 -6.12
CA ASN A 474 9.17 -24.19 -5.06
C ASN A 474 7.67 -24.49 -5.22
N LEU A 475 6.95 -23.71 -6.03
CA LEU A 475 5.51 -23.88 -6.25
C LEU A 475 5.16 -25.27 -6.79
N ARG A 476 6.04 -25.89 -7.59
CA ARG A 476 5.85 -27.27 -8.08
C ARG A 476 5.67 -28.31 -6.96
N TYR A 477 6.16 -28.04 -5.75
CA TYR A 477 5.99 -28.92 -4.58
C TYR A 477 4.73 -28.60 -3.78
N LEU A 478 4.09 -27.46 -4.04
CA LEU A 478 2.88 -26.97 -3.38
C LEU A 478 1.62 -27.20 -4.22
N MET A 479 1.74 -27.71 -5.45
CA MET A 479 0.63 -27.90 -6.38
C MET A 479 -0.45 -28.90 -5.93
N GLY A 480 -0.16 -29.75 -4.92
CA GLY A 480 -1.14 -30.66 -4.32
C GLY A 480 -2.22 -29.94 -3.50
N LEU A 481 -1.92 -28.74 -3.00
CA LEU A 481 -2.85 -27.94 -2.19
C LEU A 481 -4.05 -27.46 -3.02
N GLU A 482 -5.24 -27.43 -2.41
CA GLU A 482 -6.47 -26.94 -3.06
C GLU A 482 -6.52 -25.41 -3.18
N THR A 483 -6.00 -24.70 -2.16
CA THR A 483 -5.99 -23.23 -2.09
C THR A 483 -4.60 -22.72 -1.74
N LEU A 484 -4.00 -21.93 -2.62
CA LEU A 484 -2.62 -21.42 -2.49
C LEU A 484 -2.51 -19.96 -2.96
N LEU A 485 -2.21 -19.06 -2.03
CA LEU A 485 -1.86 -17.67 -2.28
C LEU A 485 -0.34 -17.50 -2.21
N TRP A 486 0.23 -16.82 -3.20
CA TRP A 486 1.68 -16.72 -3.36
C TRP A 486 2.16 -15.31 -3.72
N THR A 487 3.37 -14.99 -3.29
CA THR A 487 4.14 -13.82 -3.76
C THR A 487 5.64 -14.15 -3.78
N PRO A 488 6.42 -13.56 -4.71
CA PRO A 488 7.88 -13.70 -4.71
C PRO A 488 8.55 -12.93 -3.56
N GLU A 489 7.89 -11.90 -3.02
CA GLU A 489 8.42 -11.03 -1.97
C GLU A 489 8.45 -11.72 -0.60
N HIS A 490 9.55 -11.56 0.14
CA HIS A 490 9.71 -12.12 1.48
C HIS A 490 9.90 -11.02 2.52
N ASP A 491 8.79 -10.39 2.93
CA ASP A 491 8.79 -9.31 3.91
C ASP A 491 7.44 -9.20 4.65
N SER A 492 7.44 -8.47 5.77
CA SER A 492 6.26 -8.30 6.63
C SER A 492 5.12 -7.53 5.95
N GLN A 493 5.39 -6.52 5.13
CA GLN A 493 4.35 -5.77 4.41
C GLN A 493 3.66 -6.67 3.38
N SER A 494 4.42 -7.52 2.68
CA SER A 494 3.88 -8.54 1.79
C SER A 494 3.04 -9.56 2.54
N MET A 495 3.41 -9.94 3.77
CA MET A 495 2.63 -10.86 4.60
C MET A 495 1.29 -10.23 5.02
N GLU A 496 1.31 -8.98 5.49
CA GLU A 496 0.10 -8.21 5.78
C GLU A 496 -0.82 -8.17 4.56
N LEU A 497 -0.29 -7.79 3.39
CA LEU A 497 -1.03 -7.75 2.13
C LEU A 497 -1.66 -9.10 1.75
N MET A 498 -0.94 -10.21 1.91
CA MET A 498 -1.47 -11.54 1.65
C MET A 498 -2.64 -11.89 2.57
N VAL A 499 -2.56 -11.55 3.86
CA VAL A 499 -3.69 -11.69 4.79
C VAL A 499 -4.85 -10.80 4.38
N GLN A 500 -4.61 -9.55 4.00
CA GLN A 500 -5.65 -8.64 3.51
C GLN A 500 -6.34 -9.18 2.24
N VAL A 501 -5.60 -9.84 1.34
CA VAL A 501 -6.15 -10.56 0.18
C VAL A 501 -6.97 -11.77 0.61
N ALA A 502 -6.47 -12.59 1.54
CA ALA A 502 -7.17 -13.76 2.07
C ALA A 502 -8.52 -13.38 2.72
N PHE A 503 -8.60 -12.21 3.36
CA PHE A 503 -9.83 -11.65 3.90
C PHE A 503 -10.58 -10.74 2.90
N GLY A 504 -10.14 -10.63 1.65
CA GLY A 504 -10.86 -9.88 0.63
C GLY A 504 -10.98 -8.38 0.91
N ALA A 505 -10.04 -7.78 1.63
CA ALA A 505 -9.91 -6.32 1.69
C ALA A 505 -9.26 -5.79 0.40
N VAL A 506 -8.33 -6.55 -0.18
CA VAL A 506 -7.59 -6.19 -1.40
C VAL A 506 -7.96 -7.15 -2.54
N ASP A 507 -8.10 -6.62 -3.76
CA ASP A 507 -8.25 -7.41 -4.99
C ASP A 507 -7.00 -8.29 -5.22
N VAL A 508 -7.18 -9.50 -5.74
CA VAL A 508 -6.07 -10.33 -6.24
C VAL A 508 -6.16 -10.45 -7.76
N SER A 509 -5.07 -10.12 -8.44
CA SER A 509 -5.01 -10.09 -9.91
C SER A 509 -3.65 -10.47 -10.50
N GLY A 510 -2.69 -10.84 -9.65
CA GLY A 510 -1.40 -11.35 -10.10
C GLY A 510 -1.57 -12.69 -10.81
N THR A 511 -0.62 -12.98 -11.69
CA THR A 511 -0.60 -14.23 -12.47
C THR A 511 0.82 -14.74 -12.63
N LEU A 512 1.08 -16.03 -12.46
CA LEU A 512 2.39 -16.61 -12.69
C LEU A 512 2.53 -17.05 -14.16
N PRO A 513 3.49 -16.50 -14.94
CA PRO A 513 3.71 -16.93 -16.31
C PRO A 513 4.12 -18.40 -16.43
N ALA A 514 3.71 -19.04 -17.53
CA ALA A 514 4.01 -20.46 -17.80
C ALA A 514 5.52 -20.78 -17.77
N TYR A 515 6.37 -19.87 -18.28
CA TYR A 515 7.82 -20.09 -18.33
C TYR A 515 8.50 -20.08 -16.96
N LEU A 516 7.87 -19.49 -15.95
CA LEU A 516 8.29 -19.60 -14.54
C LEU A 516 7.59 -20.78 -13.88
N GLY A 517 6.28 -20.95 -14.07
CA GLY A 517 5.49 -21.98 -13.39
C GLY A 517 5.86 -23.44 -13.69
N SER A 518 6.70 -23.72 -14.70
CA SER A 518 6.94 -25.08 -15.23
C SER A 518 5.64 -25.77 -15.70
N THR A 519 4.64 -24.96 -16.05
CA THR A 519 3.33 -25.37 -16.55
C THR A 519 3.20 -25.07 -18.04
N SER A 520 2.19 -25.64 -18.70
CA SER A 520 1.88 -25.33 -20.10
C SER A 520 1.21 -23.96 -20.27
N GLU A 521 0.58 -23.43 -19.21
CA GLU A 521 -0.25 -22.23 -19.24
C GLU A 521 0.01 -21.34 -18.01
N ARG A 522 -0.30 -20.05 -18.14
CA ARG A 522 -0.25 -19.06 -17.05
C ARG A 522 -1.22 -19.45 -15.93
N MET A 523 -0.76 -19.34 -14.69
CA MET A 523 -1.57 -19.59 -13.50
C MET A 523 -1.98 -18.29 -12.83
N GLY A 524 -3.04 -18.33 -12.01
CA GLY A 524 -3.54 -17.17 -11.29
C GLY A 524 -5.05 -17.00 -11.43
N VAL A 525 -5.76 -16.97 -10.32
CA VAL A 525 -7.19 -16.69 -10.24
C VAL A 525 -7.38 -15.23 -9.83
N SER A 526 -8.05 -14.44 -10.67
CA SER A 526 -8.38 -13.06 -10.33
C SER A 526 -9.67 -12.99 -9.52
N LYS A 527 -9.66 -12.27 -8.40
CA LYS A 527 -10.85 -12.02 -7.57
C LYS A 527 -10.91 -10.57 -7.09
N LYS A 528 -12.13 -10.08 -6.96
CA LYS A 528 -12.43 -8.74 -6.43
C LYS A 528 -12.49 -8.75 -4.91
N SER A 529 -12.14 -7.61 -4.33
CA SER A 529 -12.32 -7.28 -2.93
C SER A 529 -13.79 -7.41 -2.55
N LEU A 530 -14.00 -7.89 -1.33
CA LEU A 530 -15.29 -7.97 -0.67
C LEU A 530 -15.72 -6.63 -0.06
N GLY A 531 -14.90 -5.57 -0.20
CA GLY A 531 -15.18 -4.25 0.39
C GLY A 531 -15.04 -4.24 1.90
N ARG A 532 -14.08 -5.00 2.44
CA ARG A 532 -13.62 -4.88 3.83
C ARG A 532 -12.60 -3.75 3.95
N LEU A 533 -12.43 -3.24 5.17
CA LEU A 533 -11.39 -2.25 5.46
C LEU A 533 -10.01 -2.77 5.05
N GLN A 534 -9.26 -1.95 4.31
CA GLN A 534 -7.82 -2.16 4.09
C GLN A 534 -7.03 -1.54 5.24
N TYR A 535 -5.77 -1.93 5.42
CA TYR A 535 -4.84 -1.35 6.40
C TYR A 535 -3.54 -1.01 5.69
N MET A 536 -3.17 0.27 5.68
CA MET A 536 -2.03 0.72 4.89
C MET A 536 -1.42 2.02 5.42
N ASP A 537 -0.19 2.31 5.01
CA ASP A 537 0.48 3.56 5.37
C ASP A 537 -0.22 4.78 4.71
N PRO A 538 -0.49 5.87 5.47
CA PRO A 538 -1.13 7.08 4.96
C PRO A 538 -0.43 7.71 3.75
N VAL A 539 0.89 7.58 3.62
CA VAL A 539 1.68 8.12 2.49
C VAL A 539 1.20 7.54 1.17
N LEU A 540 0.73 6.29 1.16
CA LEU A 540 0.28 5.59 -0.03
C LEU A 540 -1.00 6.21 -0.63
N LEU A 541 -1.82 6.87 0.20
CA LEU A 541 -2.98 7.67 -0.22
C LEU A 541 -2.65 9.16 -0.42
N GLY A 542 -1.38 9.56 -0.31
CA GLY A 542 -0.95 10.96 -0.41
C GLY A 542 -1.38 11.82 0.78
N ILE A 543 -1.63 11.21 1.95
CA ILE A 543 -2.02 11.93 3.17
C ILE A 543 -0.77 12.56 3.81
N ASP A 544 -0.88 13.82 4.25
CA ASP A 544 0.21 14.52 4.92
C ASP A 544 0.41 14.02 6.37
N VAL A 545 1.36 13.08 6.54
CA VAL A 545 1.66 12.46 7.84
C VAL A 545 2.04 13.48 8.91
N ARG A 546 2.65 14.61 8.53
CA ARG A 546 3.04 15.67 9.49
C ARG A 546 1.82 16.30 10.18
N LYS A 547 0.64 16.26 9.54
CA LYS A 547 -0.62 16.69 10.14
C LYS A 547 -1.19 15.62 11.08
N LEU A 548 -1.05 14.35 10.71
CA LEU A 548 -1.43 13.23 11.59
C LEU A 548 -0.55 13.19 12.84
N ASP A 549 0.76 13.46 12.74
CA ASP A 549 1.67 13.52 13.88
C ASP A 549 1.31 14.62 14.89
N GLN A 550 0.61 15.68 14.46
CA GLN A 550 0.10 16.71 15.37
C GLN A 550 -1.02 16.19 16.28
N ILE A 551 -1.73 15.11 15.88
CA ILE A 551 -2.72 14.44 16.72
C ILE A 551 -2.05 13.92 17.99
N ASP A 552 -0.88 13.28 17.86
CA ASP A 552 -0.12 12.73 18.99
C ASP A 552 0.16 13.81 20.05
N SER A 553 0.49 15.03 19.62
CA SER A 553 0.74 16.17 20.52
C SER A 553 -0.53 16.62 21.26
N ILE A 554 -1.66 16.72 20.54
CA ILE A 554 -2.96 17.08 21.12
C ILE A 554 -3.41 16.04 22.15
N VAL A 555 -3.18 14.76 21.85
CA VAL A 555 -3.55 13.66 22.75
C VAL A 555 -2.65 13.63 23.97
N ALA A 556 -1.33 13.83 23.80
CA ALA A 556 -0.40 13.93 24.91
C ALA A 556 -0.75 15.08 25.86
N GLU A 557 -1.15 16.24 25.32
CA GLU A 557 -1.67 17.36 26.11
C GLU A 557 -2.97 16.96 26.85
N GLY A 558 -3.90 16.28 26.15
CA GLY A 558 -5.14 15.79 26.75
C GLY A 558 -4.92 14.84 27.93
N ILE A 559 -3.97 13.91 27.82
CA ILE A 559 -3.61 12.98 28.90
C ILE A 559 -2.96 13.76 30.06
N LYS A 560 -2.00 14.63 29.76
CA LYS A 560 -1.31 15.47 30.76
C LYS A 560 -2.29 16.34 31.55
N ASP A 561 -3.28 16.91 30.88
CA ASP A 561 -4.32 17.75 31.50
C ASP A 561 -5.42 16.94 32.20
N GLN A 562 -5.30 15.61 32.21
CA GLN A 562 -6.26 14.67 32.77
C GLN A 562 -7.66 14.87 32.16
N MET A 563 -7.72 15.06 30.84
CA MET A 563 -8.98 15.02 30.09
C MET A 563 -9.53 13.60 30.01
N PHE A 564 -8.63 12.62 29.96
CA PHE A 564 -8.85 11.17 29.97
C PHE A 564 -7.49 10.50 30.28
N PRO A 565 -7.44 9.29 30.87
CA PRO A 565 -6.17 8.60 31.15
C PRO A 565 -5.54 8.00 29.87
N GLY A 566 -6.36 7.63 28.90
CA GLY A 566 -5.94 7.07 27.62
C GLY A 566 -7.09 7.03 26.61
N CYS A 567 -6.75 6.77 25.35
CA CYS A 567 -7.73 6.73 24.26
C CYS A 567 -7.28 5.86 23.09
N GLN A 568 -8.23 5.45 22.26
CA GLN A 568 -8.00 4.91 20.92
C GLN A 568 -8.49 5.91 19.87
N ILE A 569 -7.72 6.06 18.78
CA ILE A 569 -8.05 6.94 17.66
C ILE A 569 -7.88 6.17 16.36
N MET A 570 -8.90 6.23 15.50
CA MET A 570 -8.85 5.64 14.17
C MET A 570 -9.34 6.62 13.10
N MET A 571 -8.64 6.62 11.97
CA MET A 571 -9.00 7.30 10.72
C MET A 571 -9.05 6.28 9.59
N VAL A 572 -10.18 6.23 8.88
CA VAL A 572 -10.33 5.49 7.63
C VAL A 572 -10.45 6.49 6.49
N LYS A 573 -9.70 6.32 5.42
CA LYS A 573 -9.80 7.10 4.18
C LYS A 573 -9.88 6.16 2.98
N ASP A 574 -10.85 6.38 2.09
CA ASP A 574 -11.05 5.55 0.88
C ASP A 574 -11.15 4.05 1.18
N GLY A 575 -11.83 3.71 2.29
CA GLY A 575 -11.95 2.33 2.77
C GLY A 575 -10.67 1.73 3.37
N ALA A 576 -9.60 2.52 3.55
CA ALA A 576 -8.36 2.08 4.19
C ALA A 576 -8.12 2.77 5.54
N VAL A 577 -7.83 1.98 6.57
CA VAL A 577 -7.35 2.45 7.86
C VAL A 577 -5.92 2.99 7.67
N VAL A 578 -5.76 4.30 7.88
CA VAL A 578 -4.51 5.05 7.63
C VAL A 578 -3.95 5.69 8.90
N TYR A 579 -4.69 5.64 10.00
CA TYR A 579 -4.22 6.00 11.32
C TYR A 579 -4.97 5.15 12.34
N GLN A 580 -4.25 4.36 13.13
CA GLN A 580 -4.78 3.56 14.23
C GLN A 580 -3.78 3.62 15.37
N LYS A 581 -4.07 4.41 16.40
CA LYS A 581 -3.16 4.56 17.55
C LYS A 581 -3.92 4.50 18.86
N SER A 582 -3.31 3.83 19.82
CA SER A 582 -3.70 3.81 21.23
C SER A 582 -2.73 4.65 22.04
N PHE A 583 -3.25 5.44 22.97
CA PHE A 583 -2.47 6.38 23.78
C PHE A 583 -2.79 6.24 25.26
N GLY A 584 -1.79 6.52 26.09
CA GLY A 584 -1.94 6.57 27.53
C GLY A 584 -2.24 5.20 28.14
N TYR A 585 -3.05 5.21 29.20
CA TYR A 585 -3.30 4.05 30.05
C TYR A 585 -4.80 3.92 30.36
N LEU A 586 -5.23 2.74 30.81
CA LEU A 586 -6.63 2.54 31.21
C LEU A 586 -7.04 3.41 32.41
N THR A 587 -6.08 3.75 33.27
CA THR A 587 -6.25 4.52 34.52
C THR A 587 -5.10 5.51 34.71
N TYR A 588 -5.26 6.50 35.60
CA TYR A 588 -4.24 7.52 35.88
C TYR A 588 -3.00 7.00 36.64
N ASP A 589 -3.05 5.78 37.21
CA ASP A 589 -1.88 5.14 37.83
C ASP A 589 -0.79 4.74 36.81
N SER A 590 -1.14 4.76 35.52
CA SER A 590 -0.25 4.43 34.41
C SER A 590 0.31 3.00 34.43
N LEU A 591 -0.48 2.03 34.92
CA LEU A 591 -0.06 0.63 35.03
C LEU A 591 -0.33 -0.20 33.77
N VAL A 592 -1.50 -0.03 33.15
CA VAL A 592 -1.92 -0.82 31.97
C VAL A 592 -2.05 0.10 30.75
N PRO A 593 -1.10 0.05 29.79
CA PRO A 593 -1.18 0.83 28.56
C PRO A 593 -2.44 0.48 27.77
N VAL A 594 -2.99 1.45 27.03
CA VAL A 594 -4.11 1.16 26.13
C VAL A 594 -3.63 0.30 24.95
N ALA A 595 -4.18 -0.91 24.80
CA ALA A 595 -3.98 -1.76 23.64
C ALA A 595 -5.06 -1.50 22.56
N TRP A 596 -4.88 -2.04 21.36
CA TRP A 596 -5.80 -1.83 20.22
C TRP A 596 -7.12 -2.59 20.39
N ASP A 597 -7.10 -3.69 21.13
CA ASP A 597 -8.20 -4.62 21.43
C ASP A 597 -8.94 -4.27 22.73
N HIS A 598 -8.44 -3.30 23.51
CA HIS A 598 -9.18 -2.79 24.67
C HIS A 598 -10.53 -2.17 24.26
N ILE A 599 -11.55 -2.40 25.10
CA ILE A 599 -12.92 -1.94 24.85
C ILE A 599 -13.37 -0.89 25.85
N TYR A 600 -14.22 0.03 25.38
CA TYR A 600 -14.74 1.16 26.13
C TYR A 600 -16.27 1.13 26.21
N ASP A 601 -16.86 1.64 27.30
CA ASP A 601 -18.29 1.98 27.33
C ASP A 601 -18.52 3.13 26.33
N ILE A 602 -19.26 2.87 25.26
CA ILE A 602 -19.45 3.85 24.19
C ILE A 602 -20.66 4.77 24.43
N ALA A 603 -21.37 4.58 25.55
CA ALA A 603 -22.51 5.36 25.98
C ALA A 603 -23.53 5.58 24.84
N SER A 604 -23.87 6.82 24.53
CA SER A 604 -24.92 7.16 23.55
C SER A 604 -24.61 6.76 22.10
N ILE A 605 -23.39 6.34 21.77
CA ILE A 605 -23.13 5.67 20.47
C ILE A 605 -23.93 4.36 20.36
N THR A 606 -24.36 3.76 21.49
CA THR A 606 -25.31 2.64 21.52
C THR A 606 -26.58 2.92 20.71
N LYS A 607 -27.09 4.17 20.72
CA LYS A 607 -28.27 4.56 19.93
C LYS A 607 -28.05 4.27 18.45
N THR A 608 -26.92 4.70 17.94
CA THR A 608 -26.55 4.59 16.53
C THR A 608 -26.01 3.22 16.15
N ALA A 609 -25.28 2.55 17.04
CA ALA A 609 -24.63 1.27 16.76
C ALA A 609 -25.50 0.04 17.13
N ALA A 610 -26.63 0.24 17.82
CA ALA A 610 -27.53 -0.85 18.17
C ALA A 610 -28.99 -0.58 17.76
N THR A 611 -29.59 0.51 18.24
CA THR A 611 -31.02 0.78 17.98
C THR A 611 -31.29 1.16 16.54
N VAL A 612 -30.49 2.05 15.96
CA VAL A 612 -30.66 2.47 14.56
C VAL A 612 -30.63 1.30 13.57
N PRO A 613 -29.61 0.40 13.56
CA PRO A 613 -29.60 -0.71 12.60
C PRO A 613 -30.77 -1.68 12.81
N MET A 614 -31.22 -1.91 14.05
CA MET A 614 -32.44 -2.70 14.30
C MET A 614 -33.69 -2.01 13.73
N ILE A 615 -33.83 -0.70 13.92
CA ILE A 615 -34.98 0.05 13.38
C ILE A 615 -34.94 0.10 11.85
N MET A 616 -33.76 0.23 11.24
CA MET A 616 -33.59 0.08 9.80
C MET A 616 -34.03 -1.31 9.33
N GLN A 617 -33.70 -2.37 10.07
CA GLN A 617 -34.14 -3.74 9.76
C GLN A 617 -35.67 -3.86 9.76
N GLU A 618 -36.35 -3.33 10.78
CA GLU A 618 -37.81 -3.34 10.87
C GLU A 618 -38.46 -2.55 9.73
N VAL A 619 -37.87 -1.41 9.34
CA VAL A 619 -38.33 -0.62 8.18
C VAL A 619 -38.13 -1.41 6.88
N ALA A 620 -36.96 -2.02 6.69
CA ALA A 620 -36.64 -2.81 5.50
C ALA A 620 -37.58 -4.01 5.33
N GLN A 621 -38.01 -4.63 6.44
CA GLN A 621 -38.98 -5.72 6.46
C GLN A 621 -40.44 -5.26 6.33
N GLY A 622 -40.70 -3.94 6.33
CA GLY A 622 -42.06 -3.38 6.28
C GLY A 622 -42.84 -3.54 7.59
N HIS A 623 -42.15 -3.87 8.69
CA HIS A 623 -42.75 -4.03 10.02
C HIS A 623 -42.99 -2.70 10.74
N LEU A 624 -42.25 -1.67 10.35
CA LEU A 624 -42.25 -0.34 10.96
C LEU A 624 -42.34 0.74 9.89
N ASP A 625 -43.33 1.63 10.02
CA ASP A 625 -43.39 2.88 9.26
C ASP A 625 -42.78 4.01 10.10
N LEU A 626 -41.80 4.72 9.55
CA LEU A 626 -41.15 5.86 10.20
C LEU A 626 -42.11 7.02 10.48
N ASN A 627 -43.16 7.17 9.67
CA ASN A 627 -44.22 8.16 9.88
C ASN A 627 -45.45 7.57 10.59
N GLY A 628 -45.38 6.29 10.94
CA GLY A 628 -46.41 5.58 11.68
C GLY A 628 -46.39 5.94 13.17
N ARG A 629 -47.46 5.52 13.86
CA ARG A 629 -47.64 5.74 15.29
C ARG A 629 -46.97 4.63 16.09
N LEU A 630 -46.41 4.95 17.25
CA LEU A 630 -45.81 3.99 18.17
C LEU A 630 -46.79 2.87 18.57
N GLY A 631 -48.07 3.20 18.77
CA GLY A 631 -49.10 2.23 19.16
C GLY A 631 -49.36 1.15 18.11
N ASP A 632 -49.04 1.40 16.84
CA ASP A 632 -49.15 0.42 15.77
C ASP A 632 -47.97 -0.58 15.80
N PHE A 633 -46.84 -0.18 16.39
CA PHE A 633 -45.62 -0.98 16.46
C PHE A 633 -45.43 -1.69 17.80
N SER A 634 -45.88 -1.09 18.92
CA SER A 634 -45.75 -1.66 20.28
C SER A 634 -47.09 -1.73 20.99
N ALA A 635 -47.50 -2.96 21.36
CA ALA A 635 -48.75 -3.16 22.08
C ALA A 635 -48.67 -2.59 23.50
N ARG A 636 -47.47 -2.58 24.12
CA ARG A 636 -47.26 -1.99 25.46
C ARG A 636 -47.62 -0.52 25.56
N PHE A 637 -47.42 0.26 24.49
CA PHE A 637 -47.71 1.69 24.47
C PHE A 637 -49.05 2.03 23.81
N SER A 638 -49.72 1.06 23.17
CA SER A 638 -50.96 1.24 22.40
C SER A 638 -52.11 1.86 23.20
N GLU A 639 -52.22 1.55 24.49
CA GLU A 639 -53.26 2.07 25.40
C GLU A 639 -52.80 3.29 26.22
N THR A 640 -51.66 3.90 25.87
CA THR A 640 -51.12 5.08 26.57
C THR A 640 -51.26 6.35 25.72
N ASP A 641 -51.09 7.52 26.33
CA ASP A 641 -50.98 8.79 25.59
C ASP A 641 -49.69 8.90 24.76
N LYS A 642 -48.81 7.89 24.79
CA LYS A 642 -47.63 7.73 23.92
C LYS A 642 -47.96 6.98 22.63
N SER A 643 -49.14 6.39 22.51
CA SER A 643 -49.58 5.63 21.33
C SER A 643 -49.45 6.45 20.04
N ASP A 644 -49.77 7.75 20.09
CA ASP A 644 -49.74 8.66 18.93
C ASP A 644 -48.33 9.23 18.62
N LEU A 645 -47.27 8.81 19.31
CA LEU A 645 -45.91 9.26 19.00
C LEU A 645 -45.48 8.80 17.61
N ILE A 646 -44.90 9.70 16.82
CA ILE A 646 -44.32 9.36 15.52
C ILE A 646 -42.89 8.83 15.71
N VAL A 647 -42.57 7.75 15.00
CA VAL A 647 -41.27 7.06 15.13
C VAL A 647 -40.10 7.95 14.72
N SER A 648 -40.23 8.64 13.59
CA SER A 648 -39.22 9.61 13.11
C SER A 648 -39.00 10.77 14.08
N ASP A 649 -40.05 11.25 14.76
CA ASP A 649 -39.93 12.26 15.81
C ASP A 649 -39.17 11.73 17.03
N MET A 650 -39.30 10.45 17.39
CA MET A 650 -38.51 9.86 18.47
C MET A 650 -37.03 9.74 18.09
N LEU A 651 -36.75 9.26 16.87
CA LEU A 651 -35.39 9.13 16.32
C LEU A 651 -34.65 10.47 16.17
N THR A 652 -35.39 11.57 15.98
CA THR A 652 -34.83 12.92 15.80
C THR A 652 -34.89 13.77 17.08
N HIS A 653 -35.38 13.21 18.18
CA HIS A 653 -35.57 13.88 19.47
C HIS A 653 -36.58 15.05 19.45
N GLN A 654 -37.66 14.89 18.70
CA GLN A 654 -38.75 15.85 18.50
C GLN A 654 -40.11 15.33 18.96
N SER A 655 -40.17 14.16 19.58
CA SER A 655 -41.40 13.51 20.04
C SER A 655 -42.08 14.18 21.24
N GLY A 656 -41.45 15.16 21.87
CA GLY A 656 -41.96 15.77 23.10
C GLY A 656 -41.69 14.95 24.36
N LEU A 657 -41.03 13.80 24.26
CA LEU A 657 -40.59 13.04 25.42
C LEU A 657 -39.66 13.88 26.31
N ARG A 658 -39.64 13.58 27.61
CA ARG A 658 -38.68 14.21 28.53
C ARG A 658 -37.26 13.73 28.20
N SER A 659 -36.27 14.56 28.50
CA SER A 659 -34.87 14.23 28.21
C SER A 659 -34.42 12.97 28.94
N TYR A 660 -34.70 12.90 30.25
CA TYR A 660 -34.27 11.82 31.13
C TYR A 660 -35.23 11.67 32.32
N LEU A 661 -35.45 10.44 32.77
CA LEU A 661 -36.20 10.09 33.99
C LEU A 661 -35.30 9.19 34.87
N PRO A 662 -34.95 9.58 36.11
CA PRO A 662 -34.01 8.84 36.94
C PRO A 662 -34.69 7.64 37.62
N PHE A 663 -35.00 6.57 36.87
CA PHE A 663 -35.71 5.40 37.37
C PHE A 663 -34.98 4.73 38.55
N TRP A 664 -33.65 4.78 38.53
CA TRP A 664 -32.77 4.25 39.57
C TRP A 664 -32.99 4.86 40.96
N LYS A 665 -33.59 6.06 41.06
CA LYS A 665 -33.93 6.65 42.37
C LYS A 665 -35.04 5.90 43.10
N ASN A 666 -35.84 5.13 42.36
CA ASN A 666 -36.87 4.28 42.94
C ASN A 666 -36.31 2.92 43.39
N SER A 667 -35.04 2.62 43.12
CA SER A 667 -34.38 1.34 43.45
C SER A 667 -33.26 1.47 44.48
N GLU A 668 -32.85 0.32 45.02
CA GLU A 668 -31.68 0.05 45.85
C GLU A 668 -30.82 -1.01 45.16
N PHE A 669 -29.50 -0.90 45.24
CA PHE A 669 -28.55 -1.89 44.71
C PHE A 669 -27.99 -2.73 45.87
N LEU A 670 -28.12 -4.05 45.78
CA LEU A 670 -27.54 -4.98 46.75
C LEU A 670 -26.18 -5.46 46.25
N ILE A 671 -25.12 -4.94 46.87
CA ILE A 671 -23.71 -5.22 46.54
C ILE A 671 -23.43 -6.73 46.52
N ASP A 672 -23.89 -7.48 47.53
CA ASP A 672 -23.60 -8.92 47.67
C ASP A 672 -24.15 -9.80 46.55
N SER A 673 -25.17 -9.33 45.82
CA SER A 673 -25.84 -10.09 44.75
C SER A 673 -25.76 -9.42 43.38
N ALA A 674 -25.13 -8.24 43.30
CA ALA A 674 -25.16 -7.37 42.13
C ALA A 674 -26.59 -7.16 41.56
N ALA A 675 -27.61 -7.13 42.43
CA ALA A 675 -29.02 -7.08 42.04
C ALA A 675 -29.71 -5.79 42.49
N PHE A 676 -30.72 -5.34 41.72
CA PHE A 676 -31.51 -4.14 42.02
C PHE A 676 -32.88 -4.50 42.62
N TYR A 677 -33.34 -3.72 43.60
CA TYR A 677 -34.65 -3.87 44.27
C TYR A 677 -35.38 -2.54 44.35
N TYR A 678 -36.68 -2.48 44.03
CA TYR A 678 -37.45 -1.23 44.11
C TYR A 678 -38.01 -0.94 45.51
N LYS A 679 -37.91 0.33 45.95
CA LYS A 679 -38.32 0.82 47.29
C LYS A 679 -39.85 0.80 47.54
N LYS A 680 -40.66 0.63 46.49
CA LYS A 680 -42.14 0.57 46.59
C LYS A 680 -42.71 -0.42 45.55
N GLU A 681 -43.52 -1.36 46.02
CA GLU A 681 -44.36 -2.22 45.16
C GLU A 681 -45.36 -1.39 44.36
N ILE A 682 -45.44 -1.61 43.04
CA ILE A 682 -46.44 -0.96 42.18
C ILE A 682 -47.63 -1.90 42.01
N LYS A 683 -48.82 -1.45 42.41
CA LYS A 683 -50.08 -2.13 42.12
C LYS A 683 -50.42 -2.01 40.63
N ARG A 684 -50.39 -3.12 39.89
CA ARG A 684 -50.93 -3.22 38.53
C ARG A 684 -52.46 -3.13 38.54
N LYS A 685 -53.07 -2.40 37.59
CA LYS A 685 -54.47 -2.63 37.21
C LYS A 685 -54.50 -3.76 36.18
N LYS A 686 -54.89 -4.95 36.66
CA LYS A 686 -55.52 -6.04 35.90
C LYS A 686 -54.66 -6.87 34.94
N TYR A 687 -53.53 -7.44 35.39
CA TYR A 687 -53.03 -8.76 34.94
C TYR A 687 -52.26 -9.42 36.09
N GLU A 688 -52.34 -10.75 36.19
CA GLU A 688 -51.93 -11.58 37.33
C GLU A 688 -50.49 -11.34 37.84
N TYR A 689 -50.32 -11.56 39.14
CA TYR A 689 -49.07 -11.45 39.87
C TYR A 689 -48.14 -12.62 39.51
N MET A 690 -47.07 -12.35 38.77
CA MET A 690 -45.91 -13.23 38.63
C MET A 690 -44.63 -12.48 38.99
N SER A 691 -43.62 -13.23 39.45
CA SER A 691 -42.33 -12.78 39.99
C SER A 691 -41.73 -11.56 39.27
N VAL A 692 -41.24 -10.61 40.06
CA VAL A 692 -40.71 -9.27 39.73
C VAL A 692 -39.93 -9.20 38.39
N ASN A 693 -40.65 -8.99 37.27
CA ASN A 693 -40.05 -8.57 35.99
C ASN A 693 -39.86 -7.04 36.01
N TRP A 694 -38.60 -6.59 36.01
CA TRP A 694 -38.17 -5.19 36.18
C TRP A 694 -38.43 -4.31 34.94
N GLU A 695 -38.47 -4.89 33.75
CA GLU A 695 -38.69 -4.23 32.44
C GLU A 695 -40.07 -3.57 32.38
N ASP A 696 -41.10 -4.28 32.84
CA ASP A 696 -42.48 -3.84 32.76
C ASP A 696 -42.75 -2.58 33.60
N SER A 697 -41.94 -2.31 34.63
CA SER A 697 -42.07 -1.11 35.46
C SER A 697 -41.55 0.14 34.75
N ILE A 698 -40.46 0.03 33.98
CA ILE A 698 -39.86 1.17 33.26
C ILE A 698 -40.72 1.59 32.08
N SER A 699 -41.18 0.66 31.24
CA SER A 699 -42.09 0.99 30.13
C SER A 699 -43.41 1.58 30.65
N THR A 700 -43.94 1.08 31.78
CA THR A 700 -45.10 1.69 32.44
C THR A 700 -44.83 3.12 32.94
N TRP A 701 -43.65 3.38 33.52
CA TRP A 701 -43.29 4.74 33.93
C TRP A 701 -43.09 5.70 32.76
N ILE A 702 -42.52 5.23 31.65
CA ILE A 702 -42.40 6.01 30.42
C ILE A 702 -43.80 6.31 29.87
N GLY A 703 -44.66 5.29 29.76
CA GLY A 703 -46.03 5.41 29.27
C GLY A 703 -46.89 6.38 30.09
N SER A 704 -46.70 6.41 31.42
CA SER A 704 -47.41 7.31 32.33
C SER A 704 -46.73 8.67 32.54
N SER A 705 -45.55 8.90 31.97
CA SER A 705 -44.81 10.14 32.15
C SER A 705 -45.45 11.31 31.39
N THR A 706 -45.33 12.52 31.91
CA THR A 706 -45.77 13.73 31.19
C THR A 706 -44.79 14.10 30.08
N TYR A 707 -45.30 14.66 28.99
CA TYR A 707 -44.48 15.31 27.96
C TYR A 707 -43.67 16.50 28.48
N ASN A 708 -42.65 16.92 27.72
CA ASN A 708 -41.92 18.16 27.98
C ASN A 708 -42.77 19.40 27.58
N SER A 709 -42.37 20.58 28.06
CA SER A 709 -43.10 21.83 27.80
C SER A 709 -42.54 22.65 26.63
N LEU A 710 -41.53 22.16 25.91
CA LEU A 710 -40.83 22.90 24.87
C LEU A 710 -41.55 22.77 23.52
N LYS A 711 -42.30 23.80 23.14
CA LYS A 711 -43.11 23.85 21.91
C LYS A 711 -42.66 24.93 20.93
N ASN A 712 -42.69 24.63 19.63
CA ASN A 712 -42.56 25.59 18.53
C ASN A 712 -43.82 26.48 18.43
N PRO A 713 -43.78 27.61 17.69
CA PRO A 713 -44.96 28.45 17.47
C PRO A 713 -46.15 27.75 16.81
N ASP A 714 -45.88 26.71 16.01
CA ASP A 714 -46.89 25.85 15.37
C ASP A 714 -47.40 24.70 16.28
N ASN A 715 -47.03 24.74 17.57
CA ASN A 715 -47.39 23.76 18.59
C ASN A 715 -46.78 22.35 18.42
N THR A 716 -45.87 22.15 17.46
CA THR A 716 -44.98 20.98 17.40
C THR A 716 -43.97 21.03 18.55
N TYR A 717 -43.38 19.90 18.94
CA TYR A 717 -42.35 19.90 19.99
C TYR A 717 -41.01 20.39 19.44
N ARG A 718 -40.30 21.19 20.25
CA ARG A 718 -38.92 21.57 19.95
C ARG A 718 -38.02 20.36 20.14
N TYR A 719 -36.88 20.39 19.44
CA TYR A 719 -35.78 19.49 19.71
C TYR A 719 -35.42 19.48 21.21
N LEU A 720 -35.48 18.29 21.82
CA LEU A 720 -35.01 18.01 23.17
C LEU A 720 -34.41 16.61 23.19
N TYR A 721 -33.09 16.51 23.28
CA TYR A 721 -32.39 15.23 23.38
C TYR A 721 -33.01 14.34 24.46
N SER A 722 -33.48 13.16 24.06
CA SER A 722 -34.25 12.24 24.91
C SER A 722 -33.78 10.81 24.74
N ASP A 723 -33.43 10.17 25.85
CA ASP A 723 -33.09 8.75 25.89
C ASP A 723 -34.33 7.86 25.81
N LEU A 724 -35.48 8.37 26.25
CA LEU A 724 -36.71 7.58 26.39
C LEU A 724 -37.19 7.00 25.06
N GLY A 725 -37.06 7.74 23.95
CA GLY A 725 -37.45 7.26 22.62
C GLY A 725 -36.68 6.00 22.21
N PHE A 726 -35.37 5.95 22.50
CA PHE A 726 -34.53 4.79 22.19
C PHE A 726 -34.79 3.61 23.13
N MET A 727 -35.12 3.87 24.40
CA MET A 727 -35.57 2.83 25.33
C MET A 727 -36.89 2.19 24.85
N ILE A 728 -37.85 3.01 24.42
CA ILE A 728 -39.13 2.56 23.86
C ILE A 728 -38.89 1.70 22.61
N MET A 729 -38.07 2.17 21.67
CA MET A 729 -37.82 1.45 20.42
C MET A 729 -37.15 0.09 20.65
N LYS A 730 -36.20 -0.01 21.58
CA LYS A 730 -35.61 -1.28 21.99
C LYS A 730 -36.68 -2.25 22.52
N ASP A 731 -37.53 -1.80 23.42
CA ASP A 731 -38.61 -2.61 24.01
C ASP A 731 -39.63 -3.06 22.94
N ALA A 732 -39.97 -2.18 22.00
CA ALA A 732 -40.87 -2.49 20.89
C ALA A 732 -40.27 -3.54 19.92
N VAL A 733 -38.97 -3.45 19.63
CA VAL A 733 -38.26 -4.45 18.81
C VAL A 733 -38.23 -5.81 19.52
N GLU A 734 -37.87 -5.88 20.81
CA GLU A 734 -37.89 -7.14 21.56
C GLU A 734 -39.30 -7.74 21.68
N GLU A 735 -40.31 -6.89 21.88
CA GLU A 735 -41.70 -7.30 21.90
C GLU A 735 -42.10 -7.99 20.60
N ARG A 736 -41.64 -7.49 19.46
CA ARG A 736 -41.93 -8.07 18.15
C ARG A 736 -41.13 -9.33 17.87
N GLU A 737 -39.81 -9.27 18.03
CA GLU A 737 -38.88 -10.33 17.64
C GLU A 737 -38.82 -11.48 18.66
N LYS A 738 -39.39 -11.30 19.86
CA LYS A 738 -39.42 -12.31 20.94
C LYS A 738 -38.03 -12.83 21.34
N MET A 739 -37.00 -12.02 21.15
CA MET A 739 -35.62 -12.31 21.48
C MET A 739 -34.99 -11.11 22.17
N GLY A 740 -34.02 -11.36 23.05
CA GLY A 740 -33.32 -10.31 23.78
C GLY A 740 -32.52 -9.43 22.81
N PHE A 741 -32.57 -8.12 23.03
CA PHE A 741 -31.99 -7.13 22.12
C PHE A 741 -30.50 -7.37 21.92
N ASP A 742 -29.74 -7.65 22.98
CA ASP A 742 -28.30 -7.96 22.92
C ASP A 742 -27.98 -9.10 21.94
N ARG A 743 -28.74 -10.19 22.01
CA ARG A 743 -28.59 -11.34 21.09
C ARG A 743 -29.06 -11.03 19.67
N LEU A 744 -30.12 -10.22 19.52
CA LEU A 744 -30.62 -9.83 18.21
C LEU A 744 -29.56 -9.03 17.43
N VAL A 745 -29.06 -7.93 18.02
CA VAL A 745 -28.06 -7.09 17.33
C VAL A 745 -26.76 -7.84 17.06
N ASP A 746 -26.34 -8.71 17.99
CA ASP A 746 -25.17 -9.56 17.79
C ASP A 746 -25.33 -10.48 16.56
N SER A 747 -26.44 -11.22 16.49
CA SER A 747 -26.69 -12.19 15.41
C SER A 747 -26.90 -11.55 14.04
N LEU A 748 -27.50 -10.36 13.98
CA LEU A 748 -27.84 -9.68 12.73
C LEU A 748 -26.74 -8.76 12.23
N PHE A 749 -25.93 -8.21 13.13
CA PHE A 749 -24.94 -7.17 12.79
C PHE A 749 -23.54 -7.44 13.33
N TYR A 750 -23.34 -7.61 14.64
CA TYR A 750 -21.97 -7.64 15.18
C TYR A 750 -21.19 -8.87 14.73
N ASN A 751 -21.73 -10.07 14.91
CA ASN A 751 -21.07 -11.31 14.48
C ASN A 751 -20.93 -11.38 12.93
N PRO A 752 -21.94 -11.03 12.12
CA PRO A 752 -21.79 -10.94 10.66
C PRO A 752 -20.74 -9.94 10.16
N LEU A 753 -20.55 -8.81 10.85
CA LEU A 753 -19.52 -7.81 10.54
C LEU A 753 -18.15 -8.15 11.14
N SER A 754 -18.06 -9.25 11.91
CA SER A 754 -16.89 -9.61 12.71
C SER A 754 -16.45 -8.49 13.66
N MET A 755 -17.43 -7.88 14.33
CA MET A 755 -17.20 -6.92 15.42
C MET A 755 -16.97 -7.67 16.74
N ASP A 756 -15.87 -8.43 16.80
CA ASP A 756 -15.58 -9.39 17.87
C ASP A 756 -15.26 -8.75 19.23
N HIS A 757 -15.03 -7.44 19.27
CA HIS A 757 -14.80 -6.63 20.47
C HIS A 757 -16.03 -5.80 20.85
N THR A 758 -17.19 -6.09 20.27
CA THR A 758 -18.43 -5.34 20.50
C THR A 758 -19.46 -6.19 21.22
N SER A 759 -19.86 -5.79 22.42
CA SER A 759 -20.88 -6.52 23.16
C SER A 759 -21.59 -5.67 24.20
N TYR A 760 -22.81 -6.07 24.53
CA TYR A 760 -23.42 -5.72 25.81
C TYR A 760 -22.89 -6.63 26.91
N ASN A 761 -22.78 -6.12 28.14
CA ASN A 761 -22.31 -6.90 29.30
C ASN A 761 -20.96 -7.62 29.03
N PRO A 762 -19.90 -6.87 28.70
CA PRO A 762 -18.64 -7.41 28.19
C PRO A 762 -17.94 -8.40 29.12
N LEU A 763 -18.17 -8.34 30.44
CA LEU A 763 -17.58 -9.30 31.40
C LEU A 763 -18.02 -10.75 31.18
N ARG A 764 -19.01 -11.00 30.31
CA ARG A 764 -19.39 -12.35 29.87
C ARG A 764 -18.39 -12.96 28.88
N TYR A 765 -17.60 -12.13 28.21
CA TYR A 765 -16.78 -12.51 27.06
C TYR A 765 -15.31 -12.08 27.18
N PHE A 766 -15.06 -10.96 27.87
CA PHE A 766 -13.73 -10.36 28.02
C PHE A 766 -13.30 -10.37 29.48
N SER A 767 -11.99 -10.51 29.69
CA SER A 767 -11.41 -10.32 31.02
C SER A 767 -11.47 -8.84 31.41
N ALA A 768 -11.54 -8.56 32.71
CA ALA A 768 -11.68 -7.18 33.19
C ALA A 768 -10.53 -6.28 32.71
N ASP A 769 -9.30 -6.80 32.62
CA ASP A 769 -8.12 -6.09 32.14
C ASP A 769 -8.23 -5.57 30.70
N GLN A 770 -9.04 -6.22 29.85
CA GLN A 770 -9.33 -5.76 28.49
C GLN A 770 -10.35 -4.61 28.43
N ILE A 771 -10.99 -4.29 29.56
CA ILE A 771 -12.08 -3.31 29.63
C ILE A 771 -11.61 -2.05 30.34
N ALA A 772 -11.78 -0.89 29.69
CA ALA A 772 -11.49 0.39 30.31
C ALA A 772 -12.48 0.68 31.47
N PRO A 773 -12.00 1.03 32.68
CA PRO A 773 -12.86 1.46 33.76
C PRO A 773 -13.53 2.79 33.41
N THR A 774 -14.77 2.98 33.83
CA THR A 774 -15.60 4.09 33.36
C THR A 774 -15.83 5.16 34.43
N GLU A 775 -16.34 4.84 35.63
CA GLU A 775 -16.63 5.82 36.69
C GLU A 775 -16.46 5.16 38.07
N GLN A 776 -16.01 5.91 39.07
CA GLN A 776 -16.15 5.55 40.48
C GLN A 776 -17.56 5.96 40.96
N ASP A 777 -18.52 5.03 41.02
CA ASP A 777 -19.93 5.35 41.32
C ASP A 777 -20.22 5.26 42.82
N ASP A 778 -19.81 6.28 43.57
CA ASP A 778 -20.00 6.31 45.03
C ASP A 778 -21.46 6.57 45.47
N SER A 779 -22.38 6.81 44.52
CA SER A 779 -23.73 7.33 44.82
C SER A 779 -24.86 6.33 44.60
N PHE A 780 -24.62 5.32 43.77
CA PHE A 780 -25.62 4.30 43.44
C PHE A 780 -25.09 2.88 43.62
N ARG A 781 -23.97 2.54 42.96
CA ARG A 781 -23.40 1.18 43.02
C ARG A 781 -22.30 1.00 44.07
N HIS A 782 -21.72 2.09 44.56
CA HIS A 782 -20.63 2.12 45.54
C HIS A 782 -19.39 1.32 45.10
N ASP A 783 -19.09 1.32 43.80
CA ASP A 783 -18.01 0.52 43.21
C ASP A 783 -17.39 1.24 41.99
N LEU A 784 -16.19 0.80 41.60
CA LEU A 784 -15.56 1.18 40.35
C LEU A 784 -16.22 0.44 39.19
N LEU A 785 -16.90 1.18 38.32
CA LEU A 785 -17.55 0.61 37.15
C LEU A 785 -16.51 0.16 36.12
N ARG A 786 -16.40 -1.15 35.96
CA ARG A 786 -15.56 -1.78 34.93
C ARG A 786 -16.35 -2.92 34.28
N GLY A 787 -16.66 -2.77 32.99
CA GLY A 787 -17.51 -3.72 32.24
C GLY A 787 -18.99 -3.75 32.62
N GLN A 788 -19.42 -2.85 33.51
CA GLN A 788 -20.82 -2.52 33.74
C GLN A 788 -21.13 -1.18 33.08
N VAL A 789 -22.30 -1.06 32.45
CA VAL A 789 -22.74 0.18 31.80
C VAL A 789 -22.73 1.37 32.78
N HIS A 790 -22.20 2.51 32.36
CA HIS A 790 -22.20 3.73 33.15
C HIS A 790 -23.62 4.24 33.44
N ASP A 791 -24.48 4.26 32.41
CA ASP A 791 -25.86 4.75 32.54
C ASP A 791 -26.67 3.92 33.54
N ARG A 792 -27.18 4.61 34.57
CA ARG A 792 -27.88 3.97 35.69
C ARG A 792 -29.24 3.38 35.30
N ASN A 793 -29.91 3.96 34.29
CA ASN A 793 -31.17 3.39 33.80
C ASN A 793 -30.93 2.13 32.98
N ALA A 794 -29.89 2.11 32.14
CA ALA A 794 -29.48 0.91 31.42
C ALA A 794 -29.00 -0.18 32.38
N ALA A 795 -28.31 0.17 33.46
CA ALA A 795 -27.91 -0.78 34.51
C ALA A 795 -29.13 -1.46 35.15
N LEU A 796 -30.19 -0.70 35.46
CA LEU A 796 -31.47 -1.27 35.91
C LEU A 796 -32.12 -2.20 34.89
N LEU A 797 -31.84 -1.98 33.60
CA LEU A 797 -32.31 -2.82 32.51
C LEU A 797 -31.41 -4.05 32.25
N GLY A 798 -30.66 -4.50 33.24
CA GLY A 798 -29.72 -5.62 33.10
C GLY A 798 -28.52 -5.31 32.19
N GLY A 799 -28.22 -4.03 31.98
CA GLY A 799 -27.12 -3.56 31.13
C GLY A 799 -27.46 -3.45 29.64
N VAL A 800 -28.65 -3.87 29.22
CA VAL A 800 -29.06 -3.90 27.80
C VAL A 800 -30.16 -2.87 27.55
N SER A 801 -29.82 -1.76 26.91
CA SER A 801 -30.78 -0.73 26.54
C SER A 801 -30.50 -0.11 25.17
N GLY A 802 -31.53 0.52 24.59
CA GLY A 802 -31.42 1.14 23.27
C GLY A 802 -30.61 2.44 23.29
N HIS A 803 -30.49 3.10 24.44
CA HIS A 803 -29.79 4.39 24.56
C HIS A 803 -28.35 4.28 25.08
N ALA A 804 -27.99 3.19 25.74
CA ALA A 804 -26.70 2.92 26.39
C ALA A 804 -26.53 1.42 26.71
N GLY A 805 -25.30 0.98 26.97
CA GLY A 805 -24.99 -0.41 27.38
C GLY A 805 -23.97 -1.13 26.52
N LEU A 806 -23.70 -0.61 25.32
CA LEU A 806 -22.76 -1.22 24.39
C LEU A 806 -21.31 -0.86 24.76
N PHE A 807 -20.42 -1.84 24.63
CA PHE A 807 -18.98 -1.67 24.69
C PHE A 807 -18.37 -2.03 23.34
N SER A 808 -17.31 -1.34 22.93
CA SER A 808 -16.64 -1.60 21.65
C SER A 808 -15.21 -1.03 21.63
N ASN A 809 -14.43 -1.40 20.61
CA ASN A 809 -13.14 -0.78 20.28
C ASN A 809 -13.23 0.07 18.99
N SER A 810 -12.13 0.73 18.65
CA SER A 810 -12.11 1.62 17.48
C SER A 810 -12.24 0.89 16.15
N ASN A 811 -11.69 -0.32 16.03
CA ASN A 811 -11.69 -1.12 14.80
C ASN A 811 -13.09 -1.62 14.44
N ASP A 812 -13.82 -2.18 15.41
CA ASP A 812 -15.17 -2.67 15.19
C ASP A 812 -16.14 -1.55 14.80
N LEU A 813 -16.07 -0.41 15.50
CA LEU A 813 -16.87 0.75 15.14
C LEU A 813 -16.51 1.27 13.75
N ALA A 814 -15.24 1.20 13.33
CA ALA A 814 -14.86 1.56 11.97
C ALA A 814 -15.48 0.61 10.94
N LYS A 815 -15.56 -0.71 11.19
CA LYS A 815 -16.26 -1.67 10.32
C LYS A 815 -17.75 -1.29 10.17
N TYR A 816 -18.41 -0.99 11.28
CA TYR A 816 -19.82 -0.54 11.27
C TYR A 816 -20.02 0.78 10.52
N MET A 817 -19.20 1.79 10.81
CA MET A 817 -19.28 3.08 10.13
C MET A 817 -18.94 2.97 8.64
N GLN A 818 -17.98 2.10 8.26
CA GLN A 818 -17.66 1.81 6.87
C GLN A 818 -18.83 1.12 6.16
N MET A 819 -19.53 0.18 6.80
CA MET A 819 -20.75 -0.44 6.25
C MET A 819 -21.83 0.62 5.95
N MET A 820 -22.05 1.55 6.88
CA MET A 820 -22.98 2.66 6.67
C MET A 820 -22.48 3.62 5.57
N MET A 821 -21.18 3.92 5.50
CA MET A 821 -20.62 4.78 4.46
C MET A 821 -20.69 4.14 3.05
N GLN A 822 -20.57 2.82 2.98
CA GLN A 822 -20.70 2.00 1.76
C GLN A 822 -22.17 1.67 1.41
N GLY A 823 -23.12 2.48 1.87
CA GLY A 823 -24.54 2.31 1.51
C GLY A 823 -25.13 0.97 1.97
N GLY A 824 -24.67 0.43 3.09
CA GLY A 824 -25.17 -0.81 3.66
C GLY A 824 -24.43 -2.06 3.20
N TYR A 825 -23.36 -1.93 2.41
CA TYR A 825 -22.55 -3.06 1.95
C TYR A 825 -21.27 -3.21 2.75
N TYR A 826 -20.91 -4.42 3.18
CA TYR A 826 -19.61 -4.71 3.78
C TYR A 826 -19.27 -6.20 3.70
N GLY A 827 -18.02 -6.53 3.35
CA GLY A 827 -17.51 -7.90 3.40
C GLY A 827 -18.28 -8.91 2.56
N GLY A 828 -18.75 -8.52 1.38
CA GLY A 828 -19.50 -9.39 0.46
C GLY A 828 -21.00 -9.45 0.72
N LYS A 829 -21.51 -8.74 1.73
CA LYS A 829 -22.92 -8.78 2.14
C LYS A 829 -23.57 -7.39 2.08
N GLN A 830 -24.77 -7.33 1.50
CA GLN A 830 -25.66 -6.18 1.60
C GLN A 830 -26.53 -6.31 2.86
N TYR A 831 -26.31 -5.45 3.84
CA TYR A 831 -27.08 -5.36 5.09
C TYR A 831 -28.34 -4.51 4.92
N PHE A 832 -28.21 -3.38 4.22
CA PHE A 832 -29.31 -2.45 3.99
C PHE A 832 -29.31 -1.95 2.56
N ASP A 833 -30.47 -1.60 2.00
CA ASP A 833 -30.52 -0.90 0.71
C ASP A 833 -29.83 0.48 0.82
N PRO A 834 -29.01 0.91 -0.16
CA PRO A 834 -28.38 2.23 -0.13
C PRO A 834 -29.36 3.39 0.07
N ALA A 835 -30.57 3.30 -0.47
CA ALA A 835 -31.61 4.32 -0.30
C ALA A 835 -32.11 4.39 1.15
N LEU A 836 -32.16 3.26 1.85
CA LEU A 836 -32.53 3.22 3.26
C LEU A 836 -31.43 3.83 4.14
N VAL A 837 -30.16 3.54 3.84
CA VAL A 837 -29.03 4.16 4.52
C VAL A 837 -29.04 5.68 4.32
N GLN A 838 -29.30 6.14 3.10
CA GLN A 838 -29.45 7.55 2.78
C GLN A 838 -30.59 8.19 3.58
N LEU A 839 -31.77 7.55 3.63
CA LEU A 839 -32.92 8.02 4.40
C LEU A 839 -32.58 8.22 5.90
N PHE A 840 -31.77 7.35 6.50
CA PHE A 840 -31.39 7.46 7.91
C PHE A 840 -30.28 8.48 8.18
N THR A 841 -29.45 8.80 7.18
CA THR A 841 -28.27 9.67 7.34
C THR A 841 -28.48 11.09 6.81
N GLU A 842 -29.59 11.34 6.12
CA GLU A 842 -30.01 12.67 5.66
C GLU A 842 -30.82 13.45 6.70
N LYS A 843 -30.75 14.78 6.63
CA LYS A 843 -31.56 15.65 7.49
C LYS A 843 -33.03 15.45 7.18
N THR A 844 -33.82 15.17 8.21
CA THR A 844 -35.29 15.08 8.09
C THR A 844 -35.94 16.45 7.87
N ASP A 845 -35.32 17.52 8.40
CA ASP A 845 -35.66 18.92 8.13
C ASP A 845 -34.35 19.75 8.08
N PRO A 846 -34.13 20.53 7.01
CA PRO A 846 -32.94 21.40 6.87
C PRO A 846 -32.68 22.35 8.05
N LYS A 847 -33.71 22.68 8.84
CA LYS A 847 -33.61 23.55 10.02
C LYS A 847 -32.91 22.88 11.20
N TYR A 848 -32.88 21.55 11.26
CA TYR A 848 -32.33 20.80 12.38
C TYR A 848 -31.00 20.14 12.00
N SER A 849 -30.10 20.04 12.98
CA SER A 849 -28.81 19.35 12.84
C SER A 849 -28.93 17.87 13.21
N ARG A 850 -29.97 17.18 12.72
CA ARG A 850 -30.30 15.80 13.07
C ARG A 850 -30.77 15.03 11.84
N ALA A 851 -30.38 13.76 11.80
CA ALA A 851 -30.99 12.74 10.96
C ALA A 851 -31.61 11.66 11.88
N LEU A 852 -32.14 10.57 11.32
CA LEU A 852 -32.80 9.51 12.08
C LEU A 852 -31.78 8.77 12.95
N GLY A 853 -31.65 9.19 14.21
CA GLY A 853 -30.70 8.65 15.18
C GLY A 853 -29.28 9.23 15.10
N TRP A 854 -28.98 10.13 14.16
CA TRP A 854 -27.63 10.66 13.95
C TRP A 854 -27.51 12.17 14.21
N ASP A 855 -26.34 12.61 14.70
CA ASP A 855 -25.90 14.00 14.61
C ASP A 855 -25.57 14.38 13.16
N LYS A 856 -25.84 15.63 12.79
CA LYS A 856 -25.40 16.26 11.54
C LYS A 856 -24.51 17.47 11.86
N PRO A 857 -23.65 17.91 10.92
CA PRO A 857 -22.85 19.11 11.11
C PRO A 857 -23.67 20.33 11.51
N ARG A 858 -23.03 21.22 12.29
CA ARG A 858 -23.60 22.49 12.71
C ARG A 858 -22.71 23.62 12.19
N GLN A 859 -23.31 24.72 11.76
CA GLN A 859 -22.59 25.92 11.29
C GLN A 859 -21.80 26.66 12.41
N ALA A 860 -21.97 26.26 13.69
CA ALA A 860 -21.27 26.82 14.85
C ALA A 860 -20.46 25.73 15.58
N VAL A 861 -19.62 26.11 16.56
CA VAL A 861 -18.76 25.18 17.35
C VAL A 861 -19.58 24.00 17.86
N GLY A 862 -19.26 22.80 17.36
CA GLY A 862 -19.97 21.55 17.64
C GLY A 862 -19.01 20.38 17.86
N ASN A 863 -19.55 19.16 17.82
CA ASN A 863 -18.80 17.92 17.97
C ASN A 863 -18.18 17.40 16.65
N THR A 864 -18.14 18.24 15.61
CA THR A 864 -17.61 17.88 14.29
C THR A 864 -16.69 18.96 13.74
N SER A 865 -15.85 18.56 12.79
CA SER A 865 -14.90 19.44 12.11
C SER A 865 -15.61 20.55 11.34
N LYS A 866 -14.94 21.69 11.21
CA LYS A 866 -15.37 22.78 10.32
C LYS A 866 -15.27 22.42 8.82
N TYR A 867 -14.56 21.36 8.47
CA TYR A 867 -14.40 20.88 7.10
C TYR A 867 -15.38 19.76 6.73
N ALA A 868 -16.14 19.25 7.71
CA ALA A 868 -17.07 18.14 7.48
C ALA A 868 -18.18 18.53 6.50
N SER A 869 -18.47 17.66 5.53
CA SER A 869 -19.54 17.90 4.56
C SER A 869 -20.93 17.84 5.19
N GLU A 870 -21.92 18.45 4.54
CA GLU A 870 -23.34 18.37 4.96
C GLU A 870 -23.90 16.93 4.90
N ARG A 871 -23.30 16.06 4.08
CA ARG A 871 -23.65 14.63 4.01
C ARG A 871 -23.10 13.82 5.16
N SER A 872 -22.08 14.32 5.86
CA SER A 872 -21.50 13.62 7.00
C SER A 872 -22.47 13.43 8.17
N PHE A 873 -22.27 12.39 8.96
CA PHE A 873 -23.12 12.01 10.09
C PHE A 873 -22.29 11.32 11.18
N GLY A 874 -22.75 11.37 12.42
CA GLY A 874 -22.03 10.73 13.52
C GLY A 874 -22.77 10.82 14.85
N HIS A 875 -22.09 10.48 15.94
CA HIS A 875 -22.62 10.64 17.28
C HIS A 875 -21.52 10.69 18.33
N SER A 876 -21.66 11.54 19.34
CA SER A 876 -20.78 11.53 20.53
C SER A 876 -21.38 10.77 21.70
N GLY A 877 -20.57 10.02 22.43
CA GLY A 877 -20.96 9.38 23.70
C GLY A 877 -20.58 10.22 24.93
N PHE A 878 -21.38 10.09 25.98
CA PHE A 878 -21.20 10.79 27.26
C PHE A 878 -19.85 10.47 27.92
N THR A 879 -19.39 9.23 27.78
CA THR A 879 -18.13 8.70 28.32
C THR A 879 -16.88 9.29 27.66
N GLY A 880 -17.04 10.13 26.63
CA GLY A 880 -15.94 10.79 25.91
C GLY A 880 -15.71 10.26 24.50
N THR A 881 -16.54 9.33 24.03
CA THR A 881 -16.41 8.67 22.72
C THR A 881 -17.03 9.49 21.57
N LEU A 882 -16.58 9.24 20.34
CA LEU A 882 -17.12 9.83 19.11
C LEU A 882 -16.93 8.87 17.93
N VAL A 883 -17.96 8.76 17.10
CA VAL A 883 -17.88 8.21 15.74
C VAL A 883 -18.41 9.24 14.74
N TRP A 884 -17.78 9.34 13.58
CA TRP A 884 -18.20 10.22 12.51
C TRP A 884 -17.82 9.63 11.14
N ALA A 885 -18.72 9.73 10.16
CA ALA A 885 -18.47 9.34 8.77
C ALA A 885 -18.85 10.49 7.83
N ASP A 886 -18.04 10.70 6.80
CA ASP A 886 -18.26 11.69 5.75
C ASP A 886 -18.19 11.02 4.37
N PRO A 887 -19.35 10.69 3.77
CA PRO A 887 -19.41 10.08 2.43
C PRO A 887 -18.90 10.95 1.29
N GLU A 888 -18.80 12.27 1.44
CA GLU A 888 -18.24 13.13 0.38
C GLU A 888 -16.71 13.10 0.37
N ASN A 889 -16.10 12.92 1.54
CA ASN A 889 -14.65 12.88 1.71
C ASN A 889 -14.10 11.45 1.90
N ASP A 890 -14.98 10.45 1.88
CA ASP A 890 -14.71 9.02 2.12
C ASP A 890 -13.91 8.80 3.42
N LEU A 891 -14.35 9.47 4.50
CA LEU A 891 -13.64 9.59 5.77
C LEU A 891 -14.46 9.01 6.91
N VAL A 892 -13.86 8.12 7.71
CA VAL A 892 -14.39 7.72 9.02
C VAL A 892 -13.42 8.14 10.12
N TYR A 893 -13.96 8.70 11.20
CA TYR A 893 -13.25 9.07 12.42
C TYR A 893 -13.86 8.36 13.63
N VAL A 894 -13.03 7.62 14.36
CA VAL A 894 -13.39 7.04 15.66
C VAL A 894 -12.45 7.56 16.75
N PHE A 895 -13.00 8.00 17.88
CA PHE A 895 -12.27 8.39 19.07
C PHE A 895 -12.92 7.76 20.30
N LEU A 896 -12.21 6.89 21.01
CA LEU A 896 -12.69 6.25 22.23
C LEU A 896 -11.84 6.64 23.42
N SER A 897 -12.48 7.01 24.52
CA SER A 897 -11.83 7.31 25.80
C SER A 897 -12.78 7.00 26.94
N ASN A 898 -12.24 6.89 28.15
CA ASN A 898 -12.98 6.85 29.41
C ASN A 898 -12.85 8.19 30.14
N ARG A 899 -13.23 9.30 29.49
CA ARG A 899 -13.17 10.68 30.02
C ARG A 899 -13.80 10.82 31.41
N VAL A 900 -14.87 10.05 31.65
CA VAL A 900 -15.64 10.07 32.90
C VAL A 900 -14.97 9.29 34.03
N TYR A 901 -13.81 8.67 33.80
CA TYR A 901 -13.03 8.03 34.85
C TYR A 901 -12.12 9.04 35.57
N PRO A 902 -12.09 9.04 36.92
CA PRO A 902 -13.06 8.38 37.81
C PRO A 902 -14.34 9.21 38.04
N ASP A 903 -14.34 10.50 37.66
CA ASP A 903 -15.42 11.46 37.95
C ASP A 903 -16.20 11.86 36.67
N PRO A 904 -17.53 11.62 36.60
CA PRO A 904 -18.35 11.98 35.44
C PRO A 904 -18.43 13.50 35.20
N ASN A 905 -18.06 14.33 36.17
CA ASN A 905 -18.03 15.79 36.04
C ASN A 905 -16.77 16.32 35.32
N ASN A 906 -15.89 15.44 34.82
CA ASN A 906 -14.72 15.86 34.06
C ASN A 906 -15.05 16.38 32.65
N TYR A 907 -15.41 17.66 32.51
CA TYR A 907 -15.74 18.26 31.21
C TYR A 907 -14.55 18.78 30.37
N LYS A 908 -13.31 18.49 30.76
CA LYS A 908 -12.13 19.10 30.12
C LYS A 908 -12.05 18.79 28.62
N LEU A 909 -12.19 17.51 28.22
CA LEU A 909 -12.20 17.07 26.81
C LEU A 909 -13.19 17.84 25.93
N ILE A 910 -14.37 18.16 26.50
CA ILE A 910 -15.44 18.86 25.77
C ILE A 910 -15.11 20.35 25.69
N LYS A 911 -14.71 20.97 26.81
CA LYS A 911 -14.38 22.40 26.88
C LYS A 911 -13.17 22.77 26.02
N SER A 912 -12.19 21.87 25.90
CA SER A 912 -11.00 22.04 25.06
C SER A 912 -11.25 21.79 23.56
N ASN A 913 -12.43 21.25 23.21
CA ASN A 913 -12.81 20.83 21.87
C ASN A 913 -11.80 19.84 21.22
N THR A 914 -11.15 19.01 22.04
CA THR A 914 -10.03 18.15 21.62
C THR A 914 -10.39 17.25 20.44
N ARG A 915 -11.54 16.56 20.49
CA ARG A 915 -11.98 15.65 19.41
C ARG A 915 -12.17 16.37 18.09
N THR A 916 -12.75 17.57 18.11
CA THR A 916 -12.95 18.37 16.90
C THR A 916 -11.64 18.88 16.32
N LYS A 917 -10.65 19.24 17.17
CA LYS A 917 -9.31 19.62 16.70
C LYS A 917 -8.59 18.45 16.03
N ILE A 918 -8.73 17.25 16.58
CA ILE A 918 -8.20 16.01 15.97
C ILE A 918 -8.88 15.78 14.61
N HIS A 919 -10.20 15.91 14.56
CA HIS A 919 -10.97 15.78 13.32
C HIS A 919 -10.56 16.81 12.26
N ASP A 920 -10.34 18.08 12.65
CA ASP A 920 -9.81 19.12 11.76
C ASP A 920 -8.45 18.72 11.16
N LEU A 921 -7.54 18.14 11.96
CA LEU A 921 -6.24 17.66 11.46
C LEU A 921 -6.36 16.51 10.46
N MET A 922 -7.35 15.62 10.63
CA MET A 922 -7.63 14.53 9.67
C MET A 922 -8.08 15.08 8.32
N TYR A 923 -8.92 16.13 8.29
CA TYR A 923 -9.25 16.80 7.01
C TYR A 923 -8.06 17.56 6.45
N GLU A 924 -7.33 18.29 7.30
CA GLU A 924 -6.17 19.06 6.85
C GLU A 924 -5.08 18.18 6.25
N SER A 925 -4.89 16.95 6.76
CA SER A 925 -3.91 16.00 6.21
C SER A 925 -4.28 15.55 4.80
N ILE A 926 -5.57 15.41 4.49
CA ILE A 926 -6.08 15.11 3.14
C ILE A 926 -5.91 16.34 2.22
N LEU A 927 -6.36 17.51 2.68
CA LEU A 927 -6.37 18.74 1.88
C LEU A 927 -4.96 19.27 1.57
N SER A 928 -4.00 19.16 2.51
CA SER A 928 -2.62 19.56 2.26
C SER A 928 -1.90 18.54 1.37
N GLY A 929 -2.20 17.25 1.53
CA GLY A 929 -1.71 16.17 0.66
C GLY A 929 -1.99 16.44 -0.82
N GLN A 930 -3.24 16.79 -1.17
CA GLN A 930 -3.62 17.12 -2.54
C GLN A 930 -2.85 18.31 -3.15
N LYS A 931 -2.42 19.28 -2.32
CA LYS A 931 -1.60 20.42 -2.79
C LYS A 931 -0.14 20.04 -3.02
N VAL A 932 0.39 19.06 -2.27
CA VAL A 932 1.76 18.56 -2.45
C VAL A 932 1.87 17.73 -3.74
N VAL A 933 0.82 16.98 -4.10
CA VAL A 933 0.80 16.19 -5.35
C VAL A 933 0.78 17.08 -6.62
N ASN A 934 0.20 18.29 -6.55
CA ASN A 934 0.10 19.20 -7.70
C ASN A 934 1.35 20.09 -7.94
N HIS A 935 2.45 19.89 -7.20
CA HIS A 935 3.69 20.65 -7.41
C HIS A 935 4.80 19.89 -8.16
N GLN A 936 4.46 18.79 -8.83
CA GLN A 936 5.34 18.08 -9.76
C GLN A 936 4.63 17.75 -11.09
N MET A 937 4.17 18.78 -11.80
CA MET A 937 3.97 18.73 -13.26
C MET A 937 4.89 19.73 -13.94
#